data_AF-A0A2D7TBA9-F1
#
_entry.id   AF-A0A2D7TBA9-F1
#
_cell.length_a   1.000
_cell.length_b   1.000
_cell.length_c   1.000
_cell.angle_alpha   90.00
_cell.angle_beta   90.00
_cell.angle_gamma   90.00
#
_symmetry.space_group_name_H-M   'P 1'
#
loop_
_entity.id
_entity.type
_entity.pdbx_description
1 polymer ?
#
loop_
_entity_poly.entity_id
_entity_poly.type
_entity_poly.pdbx_seq_one_letter_code
_entity_poly.pdbx_strand_id
1 'polypeptide(L)'
;MGLKHSVLVLLIASSIFLSGCTLPTEDNTVETPTENKNEVPEIDLFPQLFVSDTQVGYSEYASINGTIIDESPSKVTIYITLMPIDGNSEDLEALMPFNAKSDGTWTRALPIYDPGQWTIGIYATDINQQSTETEYITLEMMVPDEGVPTINIDSIGPYEKEITGVLEGTIEHMFPETCLVRVLLDNGFEAITETEGNGDFQIEIGILEDNMSASLEAYCGKWTESSTTLNVALVLIGADDMDGDGINDLFDSCPNGANDWTSNTNLDFDLDGCRDLDEDSDDDNDGITDSVDFCSKGVMGWISTYETDYDTDGCRDVDEDSDDDADGIMDDFDTCPKGEKYWDSAIGDHDSDGCKDDSNEDLDDDNDSVLDVDDSCARGVIGWISNSDTDWDGDGCKDSNEDMDIDADGVINDNDECPWTTDYTSVDFEGCDDYQRDTDKDGVRDLDDDCEGTPFGLTVNVNGCGDRDGDGITYDLDACPDTPYELIDEVNAVGCADRDFDGITEDLDDCPNSPIEKWTIDQNGCSVNQLPVAWNTGPYGTNPMDHVENFNFVTLSGTTWDFQTEWTGHDNYLFFAKYAASSYNTNLWNQNVGNLIEKLPTQGTHIFFASFDTTYHSDVYSKRSNVNSYLSSLPSEEEAYWLDHIHYIDERFFSMNGGLGDVINDWSSFYYGIDNFQRWREVGSLYNWNSGYNVDFLAYESQMYTKEFEVEIRQQDPAITSVTIFDQWHNGGWMAGYNSYSNASFPNSTVMSTFNTMELYFYHSCDEHKTRYDSDGDGTNDAGCHEWDYLEYLKICEEVNVHSTCGTEFARYITTYGREGQWLTDVSPFLFMVKDGGTYEFKFSGANKGGLRLIALLSNWDDDGLRPSSGEFLFEGGAFRGEYNTETPTQKRQHNLTIPQGTAKAEIVALITGHGFQDDDANCAEFCNSEHRFLMNGFDTQQDFPHAGNSTTNRDSEGCLKQVVDGTVANQLGSWPYARAGWCPGMDVKQWSHDITSWINTSGGTNNMLYRGLYDGADYQPVNDDGGGSQRIEVSSWVVYYENISGGATITSQSIDLGCEDKHRFNPLFNDVKMFQSNFQSHLDSSDILMIERRVRLL
;
A
#
# COMPACT_ATOMS: atom_id res chain seq x y z
N MET A 1 44.49 -33.65 16.58
CA MET A 1 43.83 -34.61 17.50
C MET A 1 42.37 -34.16 17.60
N GLY A 2 41.33 -34.91 17.22
CA GLY A 2 41.25 -36.14 16.42
C GLY A 2 39.96 -36.94 16.67
N LEU A 3 39.32 -37.47 15.61
CA LEU A 3 38.59 -38.77 15.51
C LEU A 3 37.59 -39.12 16.65
N LYS A 4 36.25 -39.30 16.46
CA LYS A 4 35.46 -40.06 15.44
C LYS A 4 33.95 -39.75 15.59
N HIS A 5 33.11 -39.65 14.54
CA HIS A 5 32.35 -40.70 13.78
C HIS A 5 31.19 -41.45 14.49
N SER A 6 29.95 -41.08 14.11
CA SER A 6 28.92 -41.88 13.37
C SER A 6 27.98 -42.92 14.03
N VAL A 7 26.87 -43.20 13.28
CA VAL A 7 25.80 -44.25 13.39
C VAL A 7 24.58 -43.86 14.26
N LEU A 8 23.39 -43.48 13.74
CA LEU A 8 22.36 -44.11 12.84
C LEU A 8 21.40 -45.06 13.61
N VAL A 9 20.06 -44.94 13.57
CA VAL A 9 19.09 -45.53 12.59
C VAL A 9 17.64 -45.07 12.85
N LEU A 10 16.93 -44.63 11.78
CA LEU A 10 15.47 -44.69 11.39
C LEU A 10 14.36 -44.75 12.48
N LEU A 11 13.15 -44.15 12.38
CA LEU A 11 12.35 -43.24 11.49
C LEU A 11 11.21 -42.66 12.41
N ILE A 12 10.10 -41.96 12.09
CA ILE A 12 9.30 -41.45 10.93
C ILE A 12 8.37 -40.33 11.53
N ALA A 13 7.58 -39.48 10.85
CA ALA A 13 7.65 -38.60 9.66
C ALA A 13 6.28 -37.84 9.60
N SER A 14 6.07 -36.69 8.94
CA SER A 14 7.00 -35.74 8.28
C SER A 14 7.07 -34.45 9.13
N SER A 15 6.54 -33.24 8.87
CA SER A 15 5.90 -32.52 7.72
C SER A 15 5.54 -31.09 8.20
N ILE A 16 5.39 -30.01 7.42
CA ILE A 16 5.76 -29.60 6.03
C ILE A 16 5.62 -28.05 6.01
N PHE A 17 6.52 -27.30 5.35
CA PHE A 17 6.30 -25.97 4.74
C PHE A 17 7.54 -25.53 3.91
N LEU A 18 7.37 -24.53 3.05
CA LEU A 18 8.26 -23.94 2.02
C LEU A 18 9.31 -22.94 2.59
N SER A 19 10.19 -22.25 1.83
CA SER A 19 11.03 -22.47 0.60
C SER A 19 11.83 -21.16 0.31
N GLY A 20 12.53 -21.01 -0.84
CA GLY A 20 12.96 -19.70 -1.38
C GLY A 20 14.13 -19.73 -2.40
N CYS A 21 14.32 -18.61 -3.14
CA CYS A 21 15.57 -18.06 -3.76
C CYS A 21 16.20 -18.84 -4.97
N THR A 22 16.86 -18.24 -6.00
CA THR A 22 17.31 -16.83 -6.28
C THR A 22 17.92 -16.61 -7.71
N LEU A 23 17.90 -15.36 -8.24
CA LEU A 23 18.83 -14.69 -9.24
C LEU A 23 18.84 -15.20 -10.73
N PRO A 24 19.48 -14.56 -11.77
CA PRO A 24 20.26 -13.28 -11.88
C PRO A 24 19.95 -12.33 -13.12
N THR A 25 20.96 -11.68 -13.77
CA THR A 25 21.11 -10.33 -14.47
C THR A 25 20.60 -10.07 -15.96
N GLU A 26 21.15 -9.04 -16.70
CA GLU A 26 20.46 -7.99 -17.55
C GLU A 26 20.55 -7.88 -19.14
N ASP A 27 21.44 -7.06 -19.77
CA ASP A 27 21.41 -6.47 -21.17
C ASP A 27 22.18 -7.23 -22.32
N ASN A 28 22.03 -6.82 -23.62
CA ASN A 28 23.18 -6.28 -24.44
C ASN A 28 23.06 -5.86 -25.95
N THR A 29 23.25 -4.56 -26.23
CA THR A 29 23.99 -3.92 -27.37
C THR A 29 23.58 -4.06 -28.88
N VAL A 30 23.91 -3.17 -29.85
CA VAL A 30 24.04 -1.69 -29.99
C VAL A 30 24.33 -1.26 -31.47
N GLU A 31 23.70 -0.19 -32.02
CA GLU A 31 24.35 0.87 -32.85
C GLU A 31 23.44 2.11 -33.15
N THR A 32 23.95 3.15 -33.84
CA THR A 32 23.52 4.59 -33.74
C THR A 32 22.98 5.21 -35.08
N PRO A 33 22.80 6.55 -35.34
CA PRO A 33 22.78 7.80 -34.51
C PRO A 33 21.74 8.94 -34.87
N THR A 34 21.50 9.94 -33.99
CA THR A 34 21.64 11.44 -34.20
C THR A 34 20.85 12.36 -33.21
N GLU A 35 21.35 13.59 -32.94
CA GLU A 35 20.91 14.49 -31.83
C GLU A 35 19.90 15.64 -32.19
N ASN A 36 19.03 16.06 -31.25
CA ASN A 36 19.15 17.37 -30.52
C ASN A 36 18.02 17.69 -29.48
N LYS A 37 18.38 17.62 -28.19
CA LYS A 37 18.14 18.62 -27.10
C LYS A 37 16.76 18.95 -26.48
N ASN A 38 16.80 18.89 -25.14
CA ASN A 38 16.32 19.89 -24.16
C ASN A 38 14.91 19.75 -23.55
N GLU A 39 14.71 18.67 -22.78
CA GLU A 39 14.14 18.69 -21.42
C GLU A 39 14.90 17.61 -20.61
N VAL A 40 14.85 17.63 -19.27
CA VAL A 40 15.23 16.47 -18.44
C VAL A 40 13.89 15.86 -18.03
N PRO A 41 13.51 14.69 -18.59
CA PRO A 41 12.22 14.10 -18.31
C PRO A 41 12.28 13.30 -16.99
N GLU A 42 11.12 13.13 -16.36
CA GLU A 42 10.89 11.92 -15.55
C GLU A 42 11.09 10.72 -16.49
N ILE A 43 11.78 9.66 -16.04
CA ILE A 43 11.98 8.47 -16.89
C ILE A 43 10.69 7.67 -16.88
N ASP A 44 9.77 8.16 -17.70
CA ASP A 44 8.49 7.59 -18.11
C ASP A 44 8.78 6.25 -18.82
N LEU A 45 8.74 5.15 -18.05
CA LEU A 45 9.00 3.81 -18.54
C LEU A 45 7.71 3.21 -19.11
N PHE A 46 7.86 2.22 -20.00
CA PHE A 46 6.72 1.41 -20.37
C PHE A 46 6.32 0.55 -19.16
N PRO A 47 5.04 0.52 -18.74
CA PRO A 47 4.59 -0.42 -17.72
C PRO A 47 4.96 -1.85 -18.13
N GLN A 48 5.48 -2.63 -17.19
CA GLN A 48 5.65 -4.07 -17.37
C GLN A 48 4.47 -4.77 -16.72
N LEU A 49 3.71 -5.51 -17.52
CA LEU A 49 2.57 -6.30 -17.07
C LEU A 49 2.98 -7.77 -16.94
N PHE A 50 2.60 -8.40 -15.84
CA PHE A 50 2.78 -9.82 -15.59
C PHE A 50 1.46 -10.43 -15.10
N VAL A 51 1.25 -11.71 -15.39
CA VAL A 51 0.02 -12.46 -15.07
C VAL A 51 0.40 -13.78 -14.40
N SER A 52 -0.31 -14.18 -13.33
CA SER A 52 0.17 -15.27 -12.44
C SER A 52 -0.59 -16.59 -12.57
N ASP A 53 -1.89 -16.58 -12.91
CA ASP A 53 -2.72 -17.78 -13.04
C ASP A 53 -3.13 -18.04 -14.51
N THR A 54 -2.72 -19.19 -15.08
CA THR A 54 -3.05 -19.59 -16.47
C THR A 54 -4.04 -20.76 -16.58
N GLN A 55 -4.25 -21.55 -15.52
CA GLN A 55 -5.24 -22.63 -15.47
C GLN A 55 -6.25 -22.42 -14.35
N VAL A 56 -7.54 -22.65 -14.62
CA VAL A 56 -8.63 -22.42 -13.67
C VAL A 56 -9.56 -23.62 -13.58
N GLY A 57 -9.75 -24.13 -12.35
CA GLY A 57 -10.69 -25.22 -12.09
C GLY A 57 -12.15 -24.79 -12.29
N TYR A 58 -12.96 -25.65 -12.90
CA TYR A 58 -14.36 -25.40 -13.23
C TYR A 58 -15.19 -24.94 -12.00
N SER A 59 -15.72 -23.71 -12.07
CA SER A 59 -16.51 -23.07 -11.02
C SER A 59 -17.48 -22.03 -11.64
N GLU A 60 -18.38 -21.41 -10.87
CA GLU A 60 -19.35 -20.43 -11.41
C GLU A 60 -18.70 -19.18 -12.06
N TYR A 61 -17.44 -18.86 -11.74
CA TYR A 61 -16.69 -17.74 -12.34
C TYR A 61 -15.19 -18.08 -12.40
N ALA A 62 -14.51 -17.67 -13.48
CA ALA A 62 -13.04 -17.69 -13.52
C ALA A 62 -12.45 -16.40 -12.91
N SER A 63 -11.21 -16.45 -12.45
CA SER A 63 -10.46 -15.29 -11.97
C SER A 63 -9.01 -15.35 -12.42
N ILE A 64 -8.43 -14.18 -12.69
CA ILE A 64 -7.05 -14.00 -13.10
C ILE A 64 -6.42 -12.88 -12.27
N ASN A 65 -5.12 -12.99 -12.04
CA ASN A 65 -4.31 -12.17 -11.15
C ASN A 65 -3.00 -11.79 -11.84
N GLY A 66 -2.28 -10.82 -11.28
CA GLY A 66 -0.99 -10.42 -11.82
C GLY A 66 -0.34 -9.28 -11.04
N THR A 67 0.75 -8.79 -11.61
CA THR A 67 1.54 -7.66 -11.10
C THR A 67 1.84 -6.67 -12.22
N ILE A 68 2.08 -5.42 -11.84
CA ILE A 68 2.60 -4.38 -12.70
C ILE A 68 3.84 -3.76 -12.05
N ILE A 69 4.92 -3.65 -12.83
CA ILE A 69 6.13 -2.91 -12.47
C ILE A 69 6.17 -1.67 -13.37
N ASP A 70 6.22 -0.50 -12.76
CA ASP A 70 5.98 0.82 -13.35
C ASP A 70 6.43 1.88 -12.31
N GLU A 71 6.79 3.10 -12.69
CA GLU A 71 7.18 4.13 -11.70
C GLU A 71 5.99 4.68 -10.88
N SER A 72 4.76 4.28 -11.21
CA SER A 72 3.53 4.60 -10.50
C SER A 72 2.43 3.54 -10.72
N PRO A 73 2.57 2.29 -10.22
CA PRO A 73 1.68 1.18 -10.59
C PRO A 73 0.19 1.43 -10.31
N SER A 74 -0.13 2.20 -9.26
CA SER A 74 -1.51 2.60 -8.92
C SER A 74 -2.17 3.57 -9.92
N LYS A 75 -1.38 4.22 -10.79
CA LYS A 75 -1.85 5.09 -11.88
C LYS A 75 -2.04 4.31 -13.19
N VAL A 76 -1.40 3.15 -13.34
CA VAL A 76 -1.52 2.29 -14.52
C VAL A 76 -2.92 1.71 -14.63
N THR A 77 -3.51 1.85 -15.81
CA THR A 77 -4.84 1.34 -16.17
C THR A 77 -4.71 0.04 -16.96
N ILE A 78 -5.37 -1.03 -16.50
CA ILE A 78 -5.36 -2.36 -17.11
C ILE A 78 -6.60 -2.56 -17.99
N TYR A 79 -6.38 -3.06 -19.20
CA TYR A 79 -7.40 -3.39 -20.18
C TYR A 79 -7.39 -4.90 -20.48
N ILE A 80 -8.53 -5.57 -20.29
CA ILE A 80 -8.70 -6.99 -20.59
C ILE A 80 -9.75 -7.17 -21.68
N THR A 81 -9.42 -7.96 -22.68
CA THR A 81 -10.32 -8.43 -23.74
C THR A 81 -10.36 -9.96 -23.76
N LEU A 82 -11.52 -10.53 -24.04
CA LEU A 82 -11.74 -11.98 -24.09
C LEU A 82 -12.10 -12.43 -25.51
N MET A 83 -11.50 -13.54 -25.92
CA MET A 83 -11.79 -14.25 -27.17
C MET A 83 -11.86 -15.77 -26.91
N PRO A 84 -12.89 -16.49 -27.37
CA PRO A 84 -12.80 -17.94 -27.52
C PRO A 84 -11.75 -18.27 -28.59
N ILE A 85 -11.00 -19.38 -28.46
CA ILE A 85 -9.96 -19.75 -29.44
C ILE A 85 -10.52 -20.02 -30.85
N ASP A 86 -11.76 -20.53 -30.95
CA ASP A 86 -12.50 -20.69 -32.21
C ASP A 86 -13.23 -19.41 -32.69
N GLY A 87 -13.11 -18.31 -31.94
CA GLY A 87 -13.83 -17.06 -32.19
C GLY A 87 -13.26 -16.25 -33.35
N ASN A 88 -14.12 -15.48 -34.03
CA ASN A 88 -13.63 -14.46 -34.96
C ASN A 88 -13.42 -13.14 -34.21
N SER A 89 -12.59 -12.23 -34.76
CA SER A 89 -12.30 -10.92 -34.16
C SER A 89 -13.49 -9.94 -34.12
N GLU A 90 -14.73 -10.40 -34.34
CA GLU A 90 -15.96 -9.65 -34.06
C GLU A 90 -16.61 -10.05 -32.71
N ASP A 91 -16.16 -11.15 -32.09
CA ASP A 91 -16.70 -11.71 -30.83
C ASP A 91 -15.95 -11.24 -29.56
N LEU A 92 -15.17 -10.16 -29.68
CA LEU A 92 -14.37 -9.55 -28.60
C LEU A 92 -15.22 -8.91 -27.48
N GLU A 93 -15.25 -9.50 -26.28
CA GLU A 93 -15.76 -8.82 -25.09
C GLU A 93 -14.64 -8.06 -24.37
N ALA A 94 -14.69 -6.72 -24.42
CA ALA A 94 -13.81 -5.85 -23.64
C ALA A 94 -14.39 -5.57 -22.26
N LEU A 95 -13.66 -5.91 -21.21
CA LEU A 95 -14.05 -5.67 -19.82
C LEU A 95 -13.84 -4.19 -19.44
N MET A 96 -14.58 -3.69 -18.44
CA MET A 96 -14.34 -2.33 -17.91
C MET A 96 -12.93 -2.25 -17.30
N PRO A 97 -12.09 -1.28 -17.72
CA PRO A 97 -10.72 -1.15 -17.21
C PRO A 97 -10.70 -0.77 -15.73
N PHE A 98 -9.55 -0.97 -15.10
CA PHE A 98 -9.31 -0.82 -13.67
C PHE A 98 -7.81 -0.61 -13.42
N ASN A 99 -7.45 0.02 -12.30
CA ASN A 99 -6.05 0.24 -11.96
C ASN A 99 -5.48 -0.94 -11.15
N ALA A 100 -4.16 -1.10 -11.16
CA ALA A 100 -3.47 -1.94 -10.17
C ALA A 100 -3.49 -1.28 -8.78
N LYS A 101 -3.12 -2.05 -7.75
CA LYS A 101 -2.90 -1.52 -6.40
C LYS A 101 -1.54 -0.79 -6.31
N SER A 102 -1.33 -0.07 -5.21
CA SER A 102 -0.05 0.57 -4.88
C SER A 102 1.10 -0.42 -4.61
N ASP A 103 0.79 -1.70 -4.37
CA ASP A 103 1.75 -2.81 -4.27
C ASP A 103 2.05 -3.46 -5.63
N GLY A 104 1.62 -2.85 -6.74
CA GLY A 104 1.71 -3.38 -8.10
C GLY A 104 0.75 -4.53 -8.41
N THR A 105 0.18 -5.19 -7.41
CA THR A 105 -0.66 -6.39 -7.63
C THR A 105 -2.07 -6.05 -8.09
N TRP A 106 -2.67 -6.94 -8.87
CA TRP A 106 -4.03 -6.77 -9.36
C TRP A 106 -4.76 -8.13 -9.48
N THR A 107 -6.10 -8.09 -9.53
CA THR A 107 -6.94 -9.29 -9.61
C THR A 107 -8.29 -8.97 -10.26
N ARG A 108 -8.79 -9.85 -11.14
CA ARG A 108 -10.04 -9.65 -11.88
C ARG A 108 -10.81 -10.95 -12.09
N ALA A 109 -12.13 -10.91 -11.90
CA ALA A 109 -13.03 -12.00 -12.30
C ALA A 109 -13.43 -11.88 -13.78
N LEU A 110 -13.56 -13.03 -14.45
CA LEU A 110 -13.84 -13.18 -15.88
C LEU A 110 -15.21 -13.87 -16.08
N PRO A 111 -16.08 -13.36 -16.98
CA PRO A 111 -17.41 -13.94 -17.26
C PRO A 111 -17.34 -15.16 -18.20
N ILE A 112 -16.50 -16.14 -17.88
CA ILE A 112 -16.33 -17.39 -18.63
C ILE A 112 -17.16 -18.51 -17.96
N TYR A 113 -17.90 -19.30 -18.76
CA TYR A 113 -18.85 -20.30 -18.26
C TYR A 113 -18.77 -21.69 -18.92
N ASP A 114 -18.14 -21.81 -20.09
CA ASP A 114 -18.00 -23.08 -20.82
C ASP A 114 -16.53 -23.56 -20.76
N PRO A 115 -16.28 -24.86 -20.49
CA PRO A 115 -14.93 -25.42 -20.42
C PRO A 115 -14.27 -25.46 -21.81
N GLY A 116 -12.93 -25.43 -21.81
CA GLY A 116 -12.11 -25.26 -23.02
C GLY A 116 -11.08 -24.15 -22.86
N GLN A 117 -10.42 -23.79 -23.96
CA GLN A 117 -9.35 -22.80 -23.98
C GLN A 117 -9.84 -21.42 -24.47
N TRP A 118 -9.44 -20.38 -23.75
CA TRP A 118 -9.85 -19.00 -23.98
C TRP A 118 -8.61 -18.10 -24.13
N THR A 119 -8.53 -17.31 -25.20
CA THR A 119 -7.47 -16.32 -25.35
C THR A 119 -7.87 -15.02 -24.66
N ILE A 120 -7.06 -14.60 -23.69
CA ILE A 120 -7.18 -13.34 -22.99
C ILE A 120 -6.15 -12.39 -23.60
N GLY A 121 -6.62 -11.33 -24.28
CA GLY A 121 -5.76 -10.23 -24.71
C GLY A 121 -5.73 -9.16 -23.62
N ILE A 122 -4.58 -8.98 -22.98
CA ILE A 122 -4.39 -8.02 -21.89
C ILE A 122 -3.28 -7.02 -22.24
N TYR A 123 -3.51 -5.75 -21.90
CA TYR A 123 -2.48 -4.72 -21.96
C TYR A 123 -2.69 -3.69 -20.84
N ALA A 124 -1.62 -3.00 -20.47
CA ALA A 124 -1.65 -1.90 -19.52
C ALA A 124 -1.23 -0.57 -20.16
N THR A 125 -1.64 0.54 -19.57
CA THR A 125 -1.39 1.91 -20.04
C THR A 125 -1.16 2.81 -18.82
N ASP A 126 -0.02 3.47 -18.78
CA ASP A 126 0.39 4.44 -17.75
C ASP A 126 -0.38 5.79 -17.84
N ILE A 127 0.06 6.76 -17.03
CA ILE A 127 -0.52 8.11 -16.99
C ILE A 127 -0.16 8.99 -18.20
N ASN A 128 0.95 8.69 -18.88
CA ASN A 128 1.50 9.44 -20.02
C ASN A 128 1.01 8.91 -21.38
N GLN A 129 0.33 7.74 -21.39
CA GLN A 129 -0.17 6.99 -22.54
C GLN A 129 0.92 6.26 -23.34
N GLN A 130 1.99 5.78 -22.67
CA GLN A 130 2.67 4.60 -23.19
C GLN A 130 1.77 3.37 -22.94
N SER A 131 2.11 2.21 -23.49
CA SER A 131 1.30 1.00 -23.32
C SER A 131 2.15 -0.23 -23.58
N THR A 132 1.85 -1.31 -22.85
CA THR A 132 2.44 -2.62 -23.11
C THR A 132 2.07 -3.09 -24.51
N GLU A 133 2.83 -4.03 -25.07
CA GLU A 133 2.26 -4.87 -26.12
C GLU A 133 1.08 -5.68 -25.54
N THR A 134 0.13 -6.10 -26.39
CA THR A 134 -0.98 -6.93 -25.93
C THR A 134 -0.49 -8.35 -25.73
N GLU A 135 -0.31 -8.74 -24.47
CA GLU A 135 -0.03 -10.11 -24.10
C GLU A 135 -1.28 -10.97 -24.39
N TYR A 136 -1.09 -12.13 -25.00
CA TYR A 136 -2.16 -13.06 -25.35
C TYR A 136 -1.98 -14.38 -24.61
N ILE A 137 -2.76 -14.55 -23.54
CA ILE A 137 -2.66 -15.68 -22.62
C ILE A 137 -3.77 -16.68 -22.92
N THR A 138 -3.42 -17.95 -23.08
CA THR A 138 -4.39 -19.04 -23.17
C THR A 138 -4.77 -19.48 -21.76
N LEU A 139 -5.99 -19.12 -21.34
CA LEU A 139 -6.61 -19.61 -20.11
C LEU A 139 -7.33 -20.92 -20.39
N GLU A 140 -6.95 -21.99 -19.71
CA GLU A 140 -7.62 -23.29 -19.82
C GLU A 140 -8.59 -23.53 -18.65
N MET A 141 -9.86 -23.72 -18.98
CA MET A 141 -10.88 -24.18 -18.04
C MET A 141 -11.11 -25.68 -18.24
N MET A 142 -10.65 -26.48 -17.27
CA MET A 142 -10.72 -27.94 -17.33
C MET A 142 -12.15 -28.47 -17.49
N VAL A 143 -12.29 -29.54 -18.28
CA VAL A 143 -13.55 -30.28 -18.47
C VAL A 143 -13.98 -30.95 -17.15
N PRO A 144 -15.26 -30.85 -16.73
CA PRO A 144 -15.74 -31.49 -15.51
C PRO A 144 -15.91 -33.02 -15.67
N ASP A 145 -15.47 -33.79 -14.67
CA ASP A 145 -15.79 -35.21 -14.52
C ASP A 145 -17.27 -35.40 -14.17
N GLU A 146 -18.02 -36.06 -15.06
CA GLU A 146 -19.46 -36.29 -14.92
C GLU A 146 -19.80 -37.55 -14.09
N GLY A 147 -18.80 -38.40 -13.81
CA GLY A 147 -18.96 -39.67 -13.10
C GLY A 147 -19.67 -40.77 -13.89
N VAL A 148 -19.60 -42.00 -13.37
CA VAL A 148 -20.15 -43.20 -14.02
C VAL A 148 -21.68 -43.33 -13.85
N PRO A 149 -22.44 -43.74 -14.89
CA PRO A 149 -23.89 -43.93 -14.80
C PRO A 149 -24.29 -45.18 -14.02
N THR A 150 -25.51 -45.19 -13.47
CA THR A 150 -26.09 -46.33 -12.75
C THR A 150 -27.39 -46.81 -13.39
N ILE A 151 -27.43 -48.08 -13.83
CA ILE A 151 -28.61 -48.74 -14.41
C ILE A 151 -29.52 -49.32 -13.33
N ASN A 152 -30.81 -49.03 -13.40
CA ASN A 152 -31.88 -49.67 -12.61
C ASN A 152 -32.86 -50.39 -13.56
N ILE A 153 -33.25 -51.64 -13.25
CA ILE A 153 -34.14 -52.48 -14.09
C ILE A 153 -35.39 -52.88 -13.30
N ASP A 154 -36.57 -52.77 -13.91
CA ASP A 154 -37.86 -53.05 -13.25
C ASP A 154 -38.34 -54.51 -13.29
N SER A 155 -38.05 -55.29 -14.35
CA SER A 155 -38.54 -56.68 -14.47
C SER A 155 -37.80 -57.56 -15.49
N ILE A 156 -37.59 -58.85 -15.16
CA ILE A 156 -37.07 -59.92 -16.03
C ILE A 156 -37.90 -61.20 -15.78
N GLY A 157 -38.26 -61.96 -16.83
CA GLY A 157 -39.25 -63.04 -16.75
C GLY A 157 -38.71 -64.47 -16.99
N PRO A 158 -39.58 -65.49 -16.85
CA PRO A 158 -39.46 -66.78 -17.54
C PRO A 158 -40.34 -66.76 -18.81
N TYR A 159 -39.79 -67.19 -19.95
CA TYR A 159 -40.41 -66.95 -21.26
C TYR A 159 -41.14 -68.20 -21.79
N GLU A 160 -42.35 -67.99 -22.34
CA GLU A 160 -43.11 -69.03 -23.02
C GLU A 160 -42.69 -69.08 -24.50
N LYS A 161 -42.40 -70.28 -25.03
CA LYS A 161 -42.04 -70.46 -26.43
C LYS A 161 -43.16 -69.91 -27.34
N GLU A 162 -42.79 -69.07 -28.31
CA GLU A 162 -43.65 -68.34 -29.24
C GLU A 162 -44.29 -67.00 -28.75
N ILE A 163 -43.79 -66.33 -27.68
CA ILE A 163 -44.27 -64.99 -27.23
C ILE A 163 -43.12 -63.97 -27.03
N THR A 164 -43.35 -62.70 -27.41
CA THR A 164 -42.38 -61.58 -27.31
C THR A 164 -42.24 -61.01 -25.90
N GLY A 165 -41.01 -60.68 -25.47
CA GLY A 165 -40.71 -59.99 -24.20
C GLY A 165 -40.38 -58.49 -24.32
N VAL A 166 -40.47 -57.75 -23.20
CA VAL A 166 -40.12 -56.32 -23.03
C VAL A 166 -39.40 -56.13 -21.70
N LEU A 167 -38.51 -55.14 -21.60
CA LEU A 167 -37.72 -54.77 -20.42
C LEU A 167 -37.75 -53.23 -20.23
N GLU A 168 -37.77 -52.75 -18.99
CA GLU A 168 -38.00 -51.35 -18.59
C GLU A 168 -37.05 -50.96 -17.43
N GLY A 169 -36.66 -49.68 -17.34
CA GLY A 169 -35.72 -49.20 -16.31
C GLY A 169 -35.41 -47.69 -16.34
N THR A 170 -34.44 -47.26 -15.53
CA THR A 170 -33.95 -45.86 -15.45
C THR A 170 -32.44 -45.76 -15.23
N ILE A 171 -31.84 -44.62 -15.62
CA ILE A 171 -30.42 -44.27 -15.47
C ILE A 171 -30.26 -43.04 -14.55
N GLU A 172 -29.34 -43.09 -13.60
CA GLU A 172 -28.87 -41.92 -12.84
C GLU A 172 -27.47 -41.49 -13.34
N HIS A 173 -27.30 -40.21 -13.69
CA HIS A 173 -26.07 -39.59 -14.21
C HIS A 173 -26.09 -38.05 -13.98
N MET A 174 -24.99 -37.33 -14.26
CA MET A 174 -24.94 -35.86 -14.16
C MET A 174 -25.77 -35.15 -15.24
N PHE A 175 -25.79 -35.69 -16.47
CA PHE A 175 -26.63 -35.24 -17.57
C PHE A 175 -27.44 -36.42 -18.14
N PRO A 176 -28.52 -36.86 -17.46
CA PRO A 176 -29.29 -38.06 -17.83
C PRO A 176 -29.89 -38.03 -19.24
N GLU A 177 -30.01 -36.84 -19.85
CA GLU A 177 -30.44 -36.62 -21.23
C GLU A 177 -29.40 -37.02 -22.30
N THR A 178 -28.18 -37.38 -21.90
CA THR A 178 -27.09 -37.81 -22.80
C THR A 178 -26.92 -39.34 -22.89
N CYS A 179 -27.79 -40.10 -22.21
CA CYS A 179 -27.59 -41.52 -22.01
C CYS A 179 -28.19 -42.42 -23.12
N LEU A 180 -27.45 -43.48 -23.46
CA LEU A 180 -27.84 -44.56 -24.35
C LEU A 180 -27.81 -45.90 -23.60
N VAL A 181 -28.81 -46.75 -23.82
CA VAL A 181 -28.95 -48.06 -23.18
C VAL A 181 -29.10 -49.15 -24.24
N ARG A 182 -28.24 -50.16 -24.18
CA ARG A 182 -28.13 -51.30 -25.11
C ARG A 182 -28.42 -52.61 -24.38
N VAL A 183 -29.03 -53.57 -25.08
CA VAL A 183 -29.31 -54.92 -24.57
C VAL A 183 -28.96 -55.95 -25.62
N LEU A 184 -28.17 -56.95 -25.23
CA LEU A 184 -27.84 -58.14 -26.02
C LEU A 184 -28.44 -59.39 -25.39
N LEU A 185 -28.78 -60.37 -26.20
CA LEU A 185 -29.11 -61.74 -25.79
C LEU A 185 -28.13 -62.73 -26.44
N ASP A 186 -27.85 -63.88 -25.80
CA ASP A 186 -26.88 -64.88 -26.30
C ASP A 186 -27.22 -65.43 -27.70
N ASN A 187 -28.46 -65.27 -28.18
CA ASN A 187 -28.85 -65.63 -29.55
C ASN A 187 -28.50 -64.55 -30.59
N GLY A 188 -27.75 -63.51 -30.22
CA GLY A 188 -27.38 -62.39 -31.08
C GLY A 188 -28.51 -61.37 -31.32
N PHE A 189 -29.60 -61.42 -30.55
CA PHE A 189 -30.59 -60.33 -30.58
C PHE A 189 -30.04 -59.11 -29.84
N GLU A 190 -30.07 -57.95 -30.50
CA GLU A 190 -29.62 -56.67 -29.95
C GLU A 190 -30.71 -55.60 -30.11
N ALA A 191 -30.82 -54.71 -29.13
CA ALA A 191 -31.60 -53.48 -29.22
C ALA A 191 -30.90 -52.32 -28.46
N ILE A 192 -31.16 -51.08 -28.88
CA ILE A 192 -30.63 -49.85 -28.26
C ILE A 192 -31.76 -48.81 -28.14
N THR A 193 -31.75 -47.99 -27.08
CA THR A 193 -32.61 -46.80 -26.91
C THR A 193 -31.86 -45.64 -26.25
N GLU A 194 -32.24 -44.41 -26.60
CA GLU A 194 -31.91 -43.19 -25.84
C GLU A 194 -32.79 -43.10 -24.58
N THR A 195 -32.36 -42.34 -23.56
CA THR A 195 -33.16 -41.99 -22.38
C THR A 195 -34.05 -40.76 -22.62
N GLU A 196 -35.16 -40.64 -21.88
CA GLU A 196 -35.82 -39.34 -21.73
C GLU A 196 -35.02 -38.40 -20.79
N GLY A 197 -35.29 -37.09 -20.83
CA GLY A 197 -34.56 -36.04 -20.09
C GLY A 197 -34.71 -36.06 -18.54
N ASN A 198 -34.98 -37.23 -17.98
CA ASN A 198 -34.99 -37.57 -16.56
C ASN A 198 -34.40 -38.97 -16.28
N GLY A 199 -33.86 -39.66 -17.30
CA GLY A 199 -33.15 -40.94 -17.19
C GLY A 199 -33.97 -42.20 -17.56
N ASP A 200 -35.25 -42.11 -17.92
CA ASP A 200 -36.11 -43.30 -18.12
C ASP A 200 -35.87 -44.01 -19.48
N PHE A 201 -35.98 -45.35 -19.54
CA PHE A 201 -35.84 -46.15 -20.78
C PHE A 201 -36.77 -47.41 -20.85
N GLN A 202 -37.05 -47.88 -22.08
CA GLN A 202 -37.89 -49.07 -22.36
C GLN A 202 -37.45 -49.78 -23.65
N ILE A 203 -37.43 -51.12 -23.69
CA ILE A 203 -36.86 -51.89 -24.81
C ILE A 203 -37.53 -53.27 -25.05
N GLU A 204 -37.72 -53.68 -26.31
CA GLU A 204 -38.43 -54.93 -26.71
C GLU A 204 -37.43 -56.02 -27.15
N ILE A 205 -37.56 -57.25 -26.64
CA ILE A 205 -36.49 -58.28 -26.64
C ILE A 205 -36.82 -59.62 -27.34
N GLY A 206 -37.82 -59.64 -28.24
CA GLY A 206 -38.04 -60.79 -29.12
C GLY A 206 -38.70 -62.03 -28.48
N ILE A 207 -38.82 -63.10 -29.27
CA ILE A 207 -39.42 -64.40 -28.92
C ILE A 207 -38.30 -65.39 -28.57
N LEU A 208 -38.49 -66.19 -27.51
CA LEU A 208 -37.48 -67.13 -27.04
C LEU A 208 -37.85 -68.60 -27.28
N GLU A 209 -36.84 -69.40 -27.64
CA GLU A 209 -37.00 -70.77 -28.12
C GLU A 209 -36.24 -71.84 -27.32
N ASP A 210 -35.18 -71.47 -26.62
CA ASP A 210 -34.28 -72.32 -25.82
C ASP A 210 -33.48 -71.46 -24.81
N ASN A 211 -32.40 -72.00 -24.25
CA ASN A 211 -31.50 -71.38 -23.29
C ASN A 211 -30.69 -70.21 -23.82
N MET A 212 -30.60 -69.15 -23.03
CA MET A 212 -29.79 -67.96 -23.30
C MET A 212 -29.67 -67.07 -22.07
N SER A 213 -28.59 -66.29 -22.05
CA SER A 213 -28.37 -65.12 -21.19
C SER A 213 -28.84 -63.82 -21.87
N ALA A 214 -28.82 -62.74 -21.11
CA ALA A 214 -28.86 -61.36 -21.60
C ALA A 214 -27.68 -60.60 -21.02
N SER A 215 -27.30 -59.48 -21.64
CA SER A 215 -26.44 -58.43 -21.10
C SER A 215 -27.08 -57.07 -21.37
N LEU A 216 -26.98 -56.14 -20.42
CA LEU A 216 -27.42 -54.75 -20.56
C LEU A 216 -26.24 -53.82 -20.34
N GLU A 217 -26.07 -52.83 -21.21
CA GLU A 217 -24.99 -51.85 -21.22
C GLU A 217 -25.60 -50.44 -21.22
N ALA A 218 -25.00 -49.48 -20.52
CA ALA A 218 -25.37 -48.07 -20.62
C ALA A 218 -24.14 -47.18 -20.76
N TYR A 219 -24.28 -46.12 -21.54
CA TYR A 219 -23.25 -45.15 -21.90
C TYR A 219 -23.82 -43.74 -21.69
N CYS A 220 -23.08 -42.85 -21.01
CA CYS A 220 -23.50 -41.47 -20.75
C CYS A 220 -22.28 -40.54 -20.78
N GLY A 221 -22.50 -39.28 -21.17
CA GLY A 221 -21.48 -38.25 -21.17
C GLY A 221 -21.87 -37.07 -22.07
N LYS A 222 -21.73 -35.84 -21.56
CA LYS A 222 -21.80 -34.62 -22.36
C LYS A 222 -20.40 -34.14 -22.78
N TRP A 223 -19.43 -34.29 -21.89
CA TRP A 223 -18.03 -33.92 -22.08
C TRP A 223 -17.06 -35.03 -21.65
N THR A 224 -17.43 -35.87 -20.67
CA THR A 224 -16.67 -37.08 -20.30
C THR A 224 -17.53 -38.33 -20.46
N GLU A 225 -17.20 -39.20 -21.42
CA GLU A 225 -17.92 -40.46 -21.64
C GLU A 225 -17.62 -41.52 -20.57
N SER A 226 -18.65 -42.29 -20.17
CA SER A 226 -18.55 -43.34 -19.16
C SER A 226 -19.65 -44.41 -19.32
N SER A 227 -19.39 -45.66 -18.87
CA SER A 227 -20.27 -46.80 -19.15
C SER A 227 -20.34 -47.89 -18.05
N THR A 228 -21.34 -48.79 -18.12
CA THR A 228 -21.56 -49.91 -17.14
C THR A 228 -22.41 -51.08 -17.70
N THR A 229 -22.36 -52.30 -17.11
CA THR A 229 -22.88 -53.59 -17.71
C THR A 229 -23.49 -54.65 -16.73
N LEU A 230 -24.46 -55.53 -17.13
CA LEU A 230 -25.27 -56.45 -16.24
C LEU A 230 -25.99 -57.72 -16.91
N ASN A 231 -26.03 -58.98 -16.34
CA ASN A 231 -26.36 -60.29 -17.08
C ASN A 231 -27.36 -61.43 -16.47
N VAL A 232 -27.89 -62.48 -17.22
CA VAL A 232 -28.87 -63.64 -16.82
C VAL A 232 -28.80 -65.12 -17.48
N ALA A 233 -29.82 -66.10 -17.49
CA ALA A 233 -29.83 -67.54 -18.10
C ALA A 233 -31.16 -68.49 -18.07
N LEU A 234 -31.41 -69.57 -18.93
CA LEU A 234 -32.57 -70.63 -18.90
C LEU A 234 -32.71 -71.99 -19.84
N VAL A 235 -32.37 -73.27 -19.47
CA VAL A 235 -32.09 -74.61 -20.26
C VAL A 235 -33.16 -75.58 -20.99
N LEU A 236 -32.80 -76.37 -22.08
CA LEU A 236 -33.48 -77.59 -22.75
C LEU A 236 -32.61 -78.90 -23.17
N ILE A 237 -33.04 -79.81 -24.14
CA ILE A 237 -32.49 -81.19 -24.61
C ILE A 237 -33.17 -81.77 -25.94
N GLY A 238 -32.87 -82.88 -26.71
CA GLY A 238 -32.02 -84.15 -26.71
C GLY A 238 -32.28 -85.15 -27.96
N ALA A 239 -31.68 -86.39 -28.11
CA ALA A 239 -31.62 -87.26 -29.38
C ALA A 239 -31.63 -88.87 -29.29
N ASP A 240 -31.49 -89.66 -30.42
CA ASP A 240 -31.64 -91.17 -30.67
C ASP A 240 -30.63 -91.86 -31.73
N ASP A 241 -30.73 -93.18 -32.14
CA ASP A 241 -29.67 -94.10 -32.78
C ASP A 241 -29.98 -95.00 -34.09
N MET A 242 -28.98 -95.63 -34.81
CA MET A 242 -29.11 -96.44 -36.11
C MET A 242 -28.30 -97.79 -36.47
N ASP A 243 -27.34 -97.90 -37.44
CA ASP A 243 -26.83 -99.16 -38.16
C ASP A 243 -25.26 -99.37 -38.53
N GLY A 244 -24.71 -99.13 -39.78
CA GLY A 244 -23.24 -99.25 -40.22
C GLY A 244 -22.76 -99.90 -41.61
N ASP A 245 -21.48 -99.70 -42.06
CA ASP A 245 -20.72 -100.09 -43.32
C ASP A 245 -19.63 -101.21 -43.19
N GLY A 246 -19.17 -101.39 -41.94
CA GLY A 246 -17.83 -101.85 -41.57
C GLY A 246 -17.56 -101.48 -40.10
N ILE A 247 -18.01 -100.29 -39.70
CA ILE A 247 -18.00 -99.71 -38.35
C ILE A 247 -19.42 -99.82 -37.72
N ASN A 248 -19.83 -98.89 -36.84
CA ASN A 248 -21.10 -98.88 -36.07
C ASN A 248 -21.33 -97.53 -35.33
N ASP A 249 -22.54 -96.94 -35.36
CA ASP A 249 -22.95 -95.59 -34.87
C ASP A 249 -22.37 -95.05 -33.54
N LEU A 250 -21.89 -95.91 -32.64
CA LEU A 250 -21.22 -95.46 -31.42
C LEU A 250 -19.74 -95.09 -31.64
N PHE A 251 -19.20 -95.36 -32.83
CA PHE A 251 -17.80 -95.29 -33.23
C PHE A 251 -17.63 -95.00 -34.74
N ASP A 252 -18.67 -94.53 -35.42
CA ASP A 252 -18.81 -94.39 -36.87
C ASP A 252 -19.38 -93.00 -37.14
N SER A 253 -18.66 -92.19 -37.92
CA SER A 253 -19.10 -90.82 -38.27
C SER A 253 -20.08 -90.81 -39.44
N CYS A 254 -20.08 -91.87 -40.27
CA CYS A 254 -20.95 -92.06 -41.43
C CYS A 254 -21.94 -93.25 -41.30
N PRO A 255 -22.69 -93.41 -40.18
CA PRO A 255 -23.42 -94.65 -39.85
C PRO A 255 -24.60 -95.02 -40.76
N ASN A 256 -24.96 -94.13 -41.69
CA ASN A 256 -25.97 -94.35 -42.72
C ASN A 256 -25.41 -94.14 -44.15
N GLY A 257 -24.08 -94.18 -44.30
CA GLY A 257 -23.33 -93.88 -45.52
C GLY A 257 -23.45 -94.92 -46.63
N ALA A 258 -22.57 -94.82 -47.63
CA ALA A 258 -22.75 -95.52 -48.88
C ALA A 258 -22.56 -97.02 -48.73
N ASN A 259 -23.35 -97.73 -49.51
CA ASN A 259 -23.39 -99.18 -49.53
C ASN A 259 -22.44 -99.70 -50.65
N ASP A 260 -22.01 -100.95 -50.53
CA ASP A 260 -21.13 -101.67 -51.49
C ASP A 260 -19.66 -101.13 -51.61
N TRP A 261 -19.11 -100.47 -50.59
CA TRP A 261 -17.66 -100.19 -50.46
C TRP A 261 -17.07 -100.79 -49.16
N THR A 262 -15.87 -100.40 -48.74
CA THR A 262 -15.23 -100.86 -47.47
C THR A 262 -14.07 -99.93 -47.08
N SER A 263 -14.04 -99.51 -45.80
CA SER A 263 -12.95 -98.73 -45.17
C SER A 263 -11.52 -99.21 -45.53
N ASN A 264 -10.65 -98.28 -45.97
CA ASN A 264 -9.19 -98.43 -46.18
C ASN A 264 -8.49 -97.13 -46.66
N THR A 265 -7.21 -96.95 -46.25
CA THR A 265 -6.27 -95.81 -46.45
C THR A 265 -5.93 -95.36 -47.90
N ASN A 266 -6.83 -95.52 -48.85
CA ASN A 266 -6.74 -95.06 -50.24
C ASN A 266 -8.10 -94.52 -50.76
N LEU A 267 -9.14 -94.56 -49.92
CA LEU A 267 -10.52 -94.12 -50.16
C LEU A 267 -11.14 -93.54 -48.89
N ASP A 268 -10.43 -93.64 -47.76
CA ASP A 268 -10.84 -93.46 -46.37
C ASP A 268 -9.49 -93.42 -45.62
N PHE A 269 -8.87 -92.23 -45.55
CA PHE A 269 -7.45 -92.08 -45.26
C PHE A 269 -7.13 -92.24 -43.76
N ASP A 270 -8.01 -91.76 -42.87
CA ASP A 270 -7.88 -91.82 -41.41
C ASP A 270 -8.39 -93.15 -40.78
N LEU A 271 -9.40 -93.79 -41.40
CA LEU A 271 -10.13 -95.02 -41.01
C LEU A 271 -11.32 -94.87 -40.03
N ASP A 272 -12.08 -93.76 -40.03
CA ASP A 272 -13.26 -93.60 -39.14
C ASP A 272 -14.56 -94.30 -39.59
N GLY A 273 -14.71 -94.55 -40.89
CA GLY A 273 -15.94 -95.10 -41.51
C GLY A 273 -16.56 -94.22 -42.60
N CYS A 274 -16.15 -92.96 -42.70
CA CYS A 274 -16.43 -92.07 -43.83
C CYS A 274 -15.52 -92.36 -45.05
N ARG A 275 -15.71 -91.64 -46.17
CA ARG A 275 -15.03 -91.90 -47.45
C ARG A 275 -14.57 -90.59 -48.12
N ASP A 276 -13.25 -90.41 -48.32
CA ASP A 276 -12.58 -89.23 -48.92
C ASP A 276 -13.34 -88.60 -50.11
N LEU A 277 -13.94 -89.46 -50.93
CA LEU A 277 -14.48 -89.06 -52.23
C LEU A 277 -15.80 -88.28 -52.18
N ASP A 278 -16.64 -88.54 -51.17
CA ASP A 278 -18.03 -88.05 -51.14
C ASP A 278 -18.78 -88.20 -49.80
N GLU A 279 -18.13 -88.67 -48.73
CA GLU A 279 -18.77 -88.88 -47.42
C GLU A 279 -17.93 -88.33 -46.24
N ASP A 280 -16.61 -88.24 -46.42
CA ASP A 280 -15.70 -87.47 -45.57
C ASP A 280 -15.51 -86.03 -46.09
N SER A 281 -14.88 -85.18 -45.28
CA SER A 281 -14.45 -83.81 -45.63
C SER A 281 -13.28 -83.28 -44.79
N ASP A 282 -12.66 -84.12 -43.96
CA ASP A 282 -11.53 -83.82 -43.07
C ASP A 282 -10.57 -85.01 -43.18
N ASP A 283 -9.94 -85.14 -44.36
CA ASP A 283 -9.42 -86.42 -44.86
C ASP A 283 -8.33 -87.05 -43.98
N ASP A 284 -7.68 -86.33 -43.05
CA ASP A 284 -6.74 -86.89 -42.08
C ASP A 284 -7.10 -86.70 -40.59
N ASN A 285 -8.28 -86.10 -40.34
CA ASN A 285 -9.01 -86.00 -39.08
C ASN A 285 -8.27 -85.22 -37.99
N ASP A 286 -7.65 -84.11 -38.38
CA ASP A 286 -7.00 -83.14 -37.49
C ASP A 286 -7.98 -82.04 -37.00
N GLY A 287 -9.11 -81.85 -37.70
CA GLY A 287 -10.15 -80.88 -37.38
C GLY A 287 -10.32 -79.73 -38.38
N ILE A 288 -9.44 -79.60 -39.38
CA ILE A 288 -9.54 -78.62 -40.47
C ILE A 288 -10.00 -79.31 -41.76
N THR A 289 -11.12 -78.88 -42.33
CA THR A 289 -11.65 -79.53 -43.55
C THR A 289 -10.78 -79.25 -44.78
N ASP A 290 -10.67 -80.23 -45.68
CA ASP A 290 -10.06 -80.21 -47.05
C ASP A 290 -10.29 -78.93 -47.90
N SER A 291 -11.32 -78.16 -47.58
CA SER A 291 -11.73 -76.98 -48.32
C SER A 291 -11.06 -75.67 -47.86
N VAL A 292 -10.39 -75.70 -46.71
CA VAL A 292 -9.62 -74.59 -46.13
C VAL A 292 -8.24 -75.03 -45.62
N ASP A 293 -8.04 -76.33 -45.34
CA ASP A 293 -6.74 -76.95 -45.06
C ASP A 293 -5.78 -76.83 -46.26
N PHE A 294 -4.57 -76.29 -46.04
CA PHE A 294 -3.52 -76.18 -47.05
C PHE A 294 -2.68 -77.47 -47.21
N CYS A 295 -2.65 -78.33 -46.19
CA CYS A 295 -1.90 -79.58 -46.13
C CYS A 295 -2.72 -80.82 -46.52
N SER A 296 -4.01 -80.89 -46.20
CA SER A 296 -5.11 -81.73 -46.75
C SER A 296 -4.98 -83.27 -46.70
N LYS A 297 -3.77 -83.81 -46.54
CA LYS A 297 -3.41 -85.23 -46.30
C LYS A 297 -2.02 -85.30 -45.64
N GLY A 298 -1.86 -84.58 -44.53
CA GLY A 298 -0.63 -84.38 -43.77
C GLY A 298 -0.28 -85.51 -42.79
N VAL A 299 0.34 -85.15 -41.66
CA VAL A 299 0.84 -86.10 -40.66
C VAL A 299 -0.22 -86.49 -39.62
N MET A 300 -1.20 -87.30 -40.01
CA MET A 300 -2.23 -87.94 -39.13
C MET A 300 -1.81 -88.17 -37.66
N GLY A 301 -2.70 -87.79 -36.74
CA GLY A 301 -2.62 -88.17 -35.31
C GLY A 301 -2.26 -87.04 -34.34
N TRP A 302 -2.42 -85.80 -34.78
CA TRP A 302 -2.47 -84.57 -33.99
C TRP A 302 -3.88 -83.96 -34.15
N ILE A 303 -4.06 -82.68 -33.80
CA ILE A 303 -5.22 -81.86 -34.17
C ILE A 303 -4.73 -80.41 -34.35
N SER A 304 -5.25 -79.66 -35.32
CA SER A 304 -4.93 -78.23 -35.45
C SER A 304 -5.32 -77.46 -34.19
N THR A 305 -4.34 -76.78 -33.62
CA THR A 305 -4.47 -75.93 -32.43
C THR A 305 -3.32 -74.93 -32.40
N TYR A 306 -3.55 -73.75 -31.81
CA TYR A 306 -2.56 -72.67 -31.61
C TYR A 306 -1.23 -73.05 -30.90
N GLU A 307 -1.09 -74.29 -30.38
CA GLU A 307 0.16 -74.82 -29.78
C GLU A 307 0.96 -75.72 -30.75
N THR A 308 0.45 -75.98 -31.96
CA THR A 308 0.98 -76.96 -32.93
C THR A 308 0.87 -76.52 -34.39
N ASP A 309 -0.04 -75.60 -34.66
CA ASP A 309 -0.36 -74.93 -35.92
C ASP A 309 -0.71 -73.49 -35.49
N TYR A 310 0.23 -72.56 -35.68
CA TYR A 310 0.13 -71.22 -35.11
C TYR A 310 -0.84 -70.34 -35.91
N ASP A 311 -0.70 -70.21 -37.24
CA ASP A 311 -1.62 -69.39 -38.05
C ASP A 311 -3.04 -70.00 -38.18
N THR A 312 -3.19 -71.33 -38.06
CA THR A 312 -4.40 -72.15 -38.21
C THR A 312 -4.85 -72.50 -39.64
N ASP A 313 -3.91 -72.67 -40.58
CA ASP A 313 -4.17 -73.10 -41.98
C ASP A 313 -4.29 -74.63 -42.20
N GLY A 314 -4.00 -75.46 -41.18
CA GLY A 314 -4.03 -76.93 -41.26
C GLY A 314 -2.67 -77.60 -41.52
N CYS A 315 -1.63 -76.82 -41.82
CA CYS A 315 -0.25 -77.28 -41.79
C CYS A 315 0.33 -77.19 -40.36
N ARG A 316 1.41 -77.95 -40.10
CA ARG A 316 1.98 -78.12 -38.75
C ARG A 316 3.37 -77.52 -38.65
N ASP A 317 3.52 -76.43 -37.88
CA ASP A 317 4.73 -75.64 -37.62
C ASP A 317 6.05 -76.42 -37.85
N VAL A 318 6.22 -77.51 -37.11
CA VAL A 318 7.54 -78.12 -36.87
C VAL A 318 8.04 -79.08 -37.96
N ASP A 319 7.21 -79.47 -38.94
CA ASP A 319 7.68 -80.23 -40.12
C ASP A 319 6.82 -80.13 -41.41
N GLU A 320 5.74 -79.35 -41.45
CA GLU A 320 4.91 -79.16 -42.66
C GLU A 320 4.81 -77.70 -43.13
N ASP A 321 4.98 -76.70 -42.25
CA ASP A 321 5.03 -75.26 -42.59
C ASP A 321 6.45 -74.63 -42.44
N SER A 322 6.60 -73.32 -42.73
CA SER A 322 7.84 -72.50 -42.66
C SER A 322 7.61 -70.97 -42.76
N ASP A 323 6.42 -70.48 -42.42
CA ASP A 323 5.97 -69.08 -42.46
C ASP A 323 4.96 -68.92 -41.30
N ASP A 324 5.44 -69.23 -40.08
CA ASP A 324 4.64 -69.74 -38.94
C ASP A 324 3.44 -68.86 -38.51
N ASP A 325 3.40 -67.56 -38.88
CA ASP A 325 2.31 -66.61 -38.60
C ASP A 325 1.70 -65.89 -39.84
N ALA A 326 2.17 -66.27 -41.03
CA ALA A 326 1.68 -65.84 -42.33
C ALA A 326 1.73 -64.32 -42.60
N ASP A 327 2.74 -63.62 -42.11
CA ASP A 327 3.08 -62.24 -42.53
C ASP A 327 3.76 -62.20 -43.93
N GLY A 328 4.51 -63.25 -44.30
CA GLY A 328 5.21 -63.39 -45.58
C GLY A 328 6.75 -63.25 -45.54
N ILE A 329 7.34 -63.06 -44.36
CA ILE A 329 8.75 -63.34 -44.06
C ILE A 329 8.87 -64.80 -43.58
N MET A 330 10.04 -65.43 -43.75
CA MET A 330 10.28 -66.83 -43.33
C MET A 330 11.07 -66.85 -42.03
N ASP A 331 10.79 -67.79 -41.10
CA ASP A 331 11.40 -67.90 -39.76
C ASP A 331 12.95 -67.83 -39.72
N ASP A 332 13.61 -68.21 -40.81
CA ASP A 332 15.08 -68.23 -40.98
C ASP A 332 15.66 -66.80 -41.24
N PHE A 333 14.79 -65.78 -41.35
CA PHE A 333 15.10 -64.39 -41.72
C PHE A 333 14.37 -63.31 -40.89
N ASP A 334 13.52 -63.71 -39.96
CA ASP A 334 12.70 -62.85 -39.10
C ASP A 334 13.24 -62.86 -37.64
N THR A 335 13.16 -61.73 -36.94
CA THR A 335 13.53 -61.59 -35.52
C THR A 335 12.44 -62.09 -34.56
N CYS A 336 11.16 -62.05 -34.94
CA CYS A 336 10.03 -62.52 -34.14
C CYS A 336 9.12 -63.59 -34.84
N PRO A 337 9.62 -64.81 -35.20
CA PRO A 337 8.90 -65.85 -35.99
C PRO A 337 7.62 -66.50 -35.45
N LYS A 338 6.91 -65.86 -34.51
CA LYS A 338 5.54 -66.15 -34.06
C LYS A 338 4.92 -64.86 -33.51
N GLY A 339 4.94 -63.78 -34.29
CA GLY A 339 4.45 -62.46 -33.93
C GLY A 339 2.94 -62.29 -34.09
N GLU A 340 2.50 -61.08 -34.41
CA GLU A 340 1.15 -60.79 -34.89
C GLU A 340 0.91 -61.46 -36.25
N LYS A 341 -0.28 -62.05 -36.42
CA LYS A 341 -0.59 -62.87 -37.60
C LYS A 341 -1.22 -62.08 -38.74
N TYR A 342 -0.99 -62.54 -39.96
CA TYR A 342 -1.71 -62.10 -41.16
C TYR A 342 -1.64 -60.58 -41.45
N TRP A 343 -0.48 -59.96 -41.26
CA TRP A 343 -0.21 -58.59 -41.71
C TRP A 343 0.62 -58.58 -43.01
N ASP A 344 1.43 -57.56 -43.25
CA ASP A 344 2.25 -57.39 -44.46
C ASP A 344 3.45 -56.52 -44.08
N SER A 345 4.61 -57.12 -43.76
CA SER A 345 5.84 -56.39 -43.42
C SER A 345 6.22 -55.31 -44.45
N ALA A 346 5.76 -55.38 -45.71
CA ALA A 346 6.03 -54.29 -46.66
C ALA A 346 5.27 -52.97 -46.36
N ILE A 347 4.53 -52.86 -45.26
CA ILE A 347 3.61 -51.75 -44.94
C ILE A 347 3.78 -51.16 -43.51
N GLY A 348 4.46 -51.85 -42.57
CA GLY A 348 4.57 -51.41 -41.16
C GLY A 348 5.73 -52.06 -40.40
N ASP A 349 6.88 -52.15 -41.07
CA ASP A 349 8.20 -52.58 -40.61
C ASP A 349 9.18 -51.51 -41.16
N HIS A 350 9.75 -50.67 -40.29
CA HIS A 350 10.54 -49.48 -40.69
C HIS A 350 12.00 -49.80 -41.02
N ASP A 351 12.64 -50.73 -40.29
CA ASP A 351 14.05 -51.11 -40.49
C ASP A 351 14.26 -52.34 -41.41
N SER A 352 13.20 -53.15 -41.62
CA SER A 352 13.11 -54.39 -42.40
C SER A 352 13.64 -55.67 -41.71
N ASP A 353 13.35 -55.89 -40.42
CA ASP A 353 13.73 -57.11 -39.67
C ASP A 353 12.64 -58.18 -39.52
N GLY A 354 11.38 -57.87 -39.84
CA GLY A 354 10.22 -58.78 -39.72
C GLY A 354 9.30 -58.49 -38.53
N CYS A 355 9.71 -57.64 -37.59
CA CYS A 355 8.85 -57.18 -36.51
C CYS A 355 8.07 -55.89 -36.86
N LYS A 356 7.07 -55.56 -36.04
CA LYS A 356 6.03 -54.58 -36.37
C LYS A 356 6.08 -53.34 -35.49
N ASP A 357 6.35 -52.18 -36.09
CA ASP A 357 6.53 -50.91 -35.36
C ASP A 357 5.36 -50.57 -34.42
N ASP A 358 4.12 -50.61 -34.92
CA ASP A 358 2.93 -50.13 -34.21
C ASP A 358 2.39 -51.16 -33.17
N SER A 359 3.28 -51.90 -32.50
CA SER A 359 2.92 -53.06 -31.65
C SER A 359 3.67 -53.11 -30.30
N ASN A 360 3.92 -54.32 -29.81
CA ASN A 360 4.72 -54.61 -28.61
C ASN A 360 5.84 -55.63 -28.93
N GLU A 361 6.12 -55.85 -30.22
CA GLU A 361 7.01 -56.89 -30.73
C GLU A 361 8.38 -56.31 -31.10
N ASP A 362 8.41 -55.10 -31.66
CA ASP A 362 9.58 -54.20 -31.63
C ASP A 362 9.46 -53.12 -30.53
N LEU A 363 10.59 -52.48 -30.18
CA LEU A 363 10.78 -51.41 -29.19
C LEU A 363 11.97 -50.47 -29.53
N ASP A 364 12.55 -50.57 -30.73
CA ASP A 364 13.76 -49.87 -31.23
C ASP A 364 13.57 -49.65 -32.75
N ASP A 365 12.51 -48.92 -33.12
CA ASP A 365 11.89 -48.89 -34.47
C ASP A 365 12.86 -48.59 -35.65
N ASP A 366 14.02 -47.95 -35.41
CA ASP A 366 15.07 -47.69 -36.42
C ASP A 366 16.42 -48.42 -36.19
N ASN A 367 16.49 -49.24 -35.13
CA ASN A 367 17.62 -50.03 -34.67
C ASN A 367 18.90 -49.21 -34.36
N ASP A 368 18.71 -48.02 -33.77
CA ASP A 368 19.77 -47.15 -33.24
C ASP A 368 20.37 -47.66 -31.92
N SER A 369 19.60 -48.37 -31.09
CA SER A 369 19.91 -48.79 -29.71
C SER A 369 19.63 -47.80 -28.55
N VAL A 370 18.93 -46.69 -28.81
CA VAL A 370 17.93 -46.14 -27.87
C VAL A 370 16.59 -46.88 -28.09
N LEU A 371 15.65 -46.81 -27.16
CA LEU A 371 14.31 -47.43 -27.29
C LEU A 371 13.27 -46.33 -27.53
N ASP A 372 12.20 -46.56 -28.29
CA ASP A 372 11.20 -45.54 -28.67
C ASP A 372 10.55 -44.77 -27.50
N VAL A 373 10.64 -45.31 -26.28
CA VAL A 373 10.13 -44.72 -25.04
C VAL A 373 11.09 -43.72 -24.38
N ASP A 374 12.37 -43.80 -24.74
CA ASP A 374 13.48 -42.94 -24.30
C ASP A 374 14.11 -42.19 -25.51
N ASP A 375 13.55 -42.32 -26.73
CA ASP A 375 14.02 -41.73 -28.00
C ASP A 375 13.04 -40.65 -28.53
N SER A 376 13.54 -39.44 -28.79
CA SER A 376 12.79 -38.33 -29.39
C SER A 376 12.51 -38.51 -30.90
N CYS A 377 13.30 -39.34 -31.58
CA CYS A 377 13.34 -39.51 -33.03
C CYS A 377 12.82 -40.87 -33.54
N ALA A 378 12.72 -41.91 -32.71
CA ALA A 378 12.11 -43.25 -32.86
C ALA A 378 12.08 -43.91 -34.26
N ARG A 379 11.50 -43.27 -35.28
CA ARG A 379 11.54 -43.71 -36.71
C ARG A 379 12.56 -42.93 -37.51
N GLY A 380 13.79 -42.92 -37.01
CA GLY A 380 14.94 -42.19 -37.55
C GLY A 380 15.56 -42.78 -38.83
N VAL A 381 16.77 -42.28 -39.16
CA VAL A 381 17.62 -42.73 -40.27
C VAL A 381 18.43 -43.96 -39.85
N ILE A 382 17.78 -45.11 -40.04
CA ILE A 382 18.28 -46.48 -39.87
C ILE A 382 19.78 -46.66 -40.17
N GLY A 383 20.45 -47.43 -39.32
CA GLY A 383 21.82 -47.93 -39.56
C GLY A 383 22.96 -47.02 -39.09
N TRP A 384 22.77 -46.33 -37.97
CA TRP A 384 23.82 -45.68 -37.17
C TRP A 384 23.88 -46.32 -35.77
N ILE A 385 24.17 -45.55 -34.70
CA ILE A 385 24.01 -45.91 -33.28
C ILE A 385 24.20 -44.65 -32.40
N SER A 386 23.35 -44.44 -31.40
CA SER A 386 23.51 -43.40 -30.37
C SER A 386 24.85 -43.56 -29.65
N ASN A 387 25.58 -42.45 -29.52
CA ASN A 387 26.79 -42.27 -28.69
C ASN A 387 27.34 -40.84 -28.81
N SER A 388 28.10 -40.41 -27.79
CA SER A 388 28.73 -39.09 -27.62
C SER A 388 29.74 -38.60 -28.70
N ASP A 389 29.83 -39.23 -29.88
CA ASP A 389 30.51 -38.73 -31.08
C ASP A 389 29.50 -38.42 -32.23
N THR A 390 28.19 -38.68 -32.05
CA THR A 390 27.09 -38.54 -33.06
C THR A 390 25.69 -38.20 -32.51
N ASP A 391 25.53 -38.24 -31.18
CA ASP A 391 24.36 -37.90 -30.36
C ASP A 391 24.98 -37.36 -29.05
N TRP A 392 24.73 -36.10 -28.69
CA TRP A 392 25.48 -35.37 -27.65
C TRP A 392 24.81 -35.36 -26.28
N ASP A 393 23.50 -35.09 -26.23
CA ASP A 393 22.68 -35.03 -25.02
C ASP A 393 22.19 -36.44 -24.60
N GLY A 394 21.91 -37.30 -25.58
CA GLY A 394 21.57 -38.72 -25.41
C GLY A 394 20.10 -39.06 -25.68
N ASP A 395 19.37 -38.29 -26.50
CA ASP A 395 17.92 -38.46 -26.72
C ASP A 395 17.52 -39.34 -27.92
N GLY A 396 18.48 -39.96 -28.62
CA GLY A 396 18.22 -40.80 -29.80
C GLY A 396 18.02 -40.02 -31.11
N CYS A 397 17.84 -38.70 -31.07
CA CYS A 397 18.06 -37.87 -32.25
C CYS A 397 19.56 -37.70 -32.56
N LYS A 398 19.84 -37.26 -33.78
CA LYS A 398 21.19 -37.31 -34.38
C LYS A 398 21.68 -35.94 -34.79
N ASP A 399 22.76 -35.46 -34.15
CA ASP A 399 23.34 -34.10 -34.27
C ASP A 399 23.33 -33.55 -35.72
N SER A 400 23.58 -34.43 -36.67
CA SER A 400 24.00 -34.04 -38.02
C SER A 400 22.85 -33.81 -39.01
N ASN A 401 21.63 -34.29 -38.71
CA ASN A 401 20.52 -34.22 -39.66
C ASN A 401 19.09 -34.50 -39.15
N GLU A 402 18.87 -34.79 -37.87
CA GLU A 402 17.52 -35.13 -37.31
C GLU A 402 17.21 -34.35 -36.04
N ASP A 403 18.19 -34.25 -35.16
CA ASP A 403 18.20 -33.33 -34.03
C ASP A 403 18.12 -31.85 -34.50
N MET A 404 17.51 -31.01 -33.67
CA MET A 404 17.31 -29.57 -33.86
C MET A 404 17.76 -28.72 -32.65
N ASP A 405 18.25 -29.30 -31.56
CA ASP A 405 18.56 -28.70 -30.25
C ASP A 405 19.71 -29.51 -29.58
N ILE A 406 20.96 -29.30 -30.03
CA ILE A 406 22.10 -30.25 -29.86
C ILE A 406 22.47 -30.56 -28.40
N ASP A 407 22.14 -29.68 -27.44
CA ASP A 407 22.38 -29.94 -26.02
C ASP A 407 21.10 -30.00 -25.16
N ALA A 408 19.93 -29.96 -25.79
CA ALA A 408 18.60 -30.05 -25.19
C ALA A 408 18.32 -29.00 -24.10
N ASP A 409 18.83 -27.78 -24.26
CA ASP A 409 18.52 -26.65 -23.38
C ASP A 409 17.14 -26.02 -23.63
N GLY A 410 16.55 -26.29 -24.81
CA GLY A 410 15.24 -25.82 -25.25
C GLY A 410 15.28 -24.74 -26.34
N VAL A 411 16.48 -24.30 -26.75
CA VAL A 411 16.69 -23.28 -27.79
C VAL A 411 17.32 -23.92 -29.04
N ILE A 412 16.51 -24.10 -30.08
CA ILE A 412 16.94 -24.75 -31.32
C ILE A 412 18.21 -24.13 -31.94
N ASN A 413 19.08 -25.00 -32.48
CA ASN A 413 20.43 -24.72 -33.04
C ASN A 413 20.54 -23.55 -34.05
N ASP A 414 19.44 -23.13 -34.67
CA ASP A 414 19.39 -22.02 -35.65
C ASP A 414 19.17 -20.64 -34.97
N ASN A 415 18.84 -20.63 -33.67
CA ASN A 415 18.57 -19.44 -32.83
C ASN A 415 19.53 -19.28 -31.63
N ASP A 416 20.19 -20.35 -31.19
CA ASP A 416 21.06 -20.38 -30.00
C ASP A 416 22.46 -19.76 -30.25
N GLU A 417 22.93 -18.92 -29.31
CA GLU A 417 24.25 -18.26 -29.33
C GLU A 417 25.31 -18.96 -28.44
N CYS A 418 24.89 -19.97 -27.66
CA CYS A 418 25.65 -20.68 -26.62
C CYS A 418 25.64 -22.23 -26.74
N PRO A 419 25.98 -22.87 -27.90
CA PRO A 419 25.55 -24.23 -28.28
C PRO A 419 26.24 -25.42 -27.57
N TRP A 420 26.66 -25.24 -26.31
CA TRP A 420 27.29 -26.24 -25.44
C TRP A 420 26.94 -25.97 -23.97
N THR A 421 25.69 -25.58 -23.71
CA THR A 421 25.11 -25.26 -22.42
C THR A 421 24.92 -26.54 -21.59
N THR A 422 25.11 -26.44 -20.26
CA THR A 422 25.19 -27.65 -19.40
C THR A 422 24.51 -27.53 -18.03
N ASP A 423 23.91 -26.37 -17.71
CA ASP A 423 23.02 -26.22 -16.56
C ASP A 423 21.68 -25.63 -17.03
N TYR A 424 20.80 -26.53 -17.50
CA TYR A 424 19.47 -26.26 -18.05
C TYR A 424 18.48 -25.60 -17.07
N THR A 425 18.96 -25.08 -15.94
CA THR A 425 18.12 -24.49 -14.88
C THR A 425 18.07 -22.96 -14.89
N SER A 426 18.96 -22.29 -15.65
CA SER A 426 19.00 -20.83 -15.79
C SER A 426 19.31 -20.34 -17.21
N VAL A 427 18.88 -21.11 -18.20
CA VAL A 427 19.00 -20.81 -19.64
C VAL A 427 17.96 -19.78 -20.06
N ASP A 428 18.38 -18.81 -20.89
CA ASP A 428 17.50 -17.79 -21.46
C ASP A 428 17.08 -18.09 -22.92
N PHE A 429 16.49 -17.09 -23.60
CA PHE A 429 15.97 -17.26 -24.96
C PHE A 429 17.07 -17.27 -26.05
N GLU A 430 18.33 -17.07 -25.69
CA GLU A 430 19.50 -17.12 -26.57
C GLU A 430 20.38 -18.36 -26.30
N GLY A 431 19.95 -19.28 -25.41
CA GLY A 431 20.63 -20.55 -25.11
C GLY A 431 21.74 -20.45 -24.05
N CYS A 432 21.82 -19.34 -23.29
CA CYS A 432 22.98 -19.08 -22.42
C CYS A 432 22.65 -19.19 -20.91
N ASP A 433 23.54 -19.84 -20.13
CA ASP A 433 23.50 -19.93 -18.65
C ASP A 433 24.19 -18.75 -17.93
N ASP A 434 23.91 -18.57 -16.64
CA ASP A 434 24.45 -17.46 -15.80
C ASP A 434 25.99 -17.40 -15.69
N TYR A 435 26.70 -18.47 -16.07
CA TYR A 435 28.15 -18.49 -16.15
C TYR A 435 28.65 -18.07 -17.55
N GLN A 436 27.86 -18.27 -18.60
CA GLN A 436 28.16 -17.81 -19.95
C GLN A 436 27.92 -16.30 -20.13
N ARG A 437 26.91 -15.74 -19.43
CA ARG A 437 26.43 -14.35 -19.59
C ARG A 437 27.24 -13.31 -18.77
N ASP A 438 27.20 -12.04 -19.20
CA ASP A 438 27.91 -10.83 -18.69
C ASP A 438 27.04 -9.63 -19.11
N THR A 439 25.97 -9.43 -18.34
CA THR A 439 24.71 -9.06 -18.98
C THR A 439 24.45 -7.56 -18.82
N ASP A 440 24.68 -6.91 -17.66
CA ASP A 440 24.72 -5.41 -17.63
C ASP A 440 25.98 -4.80 -18.30
N LYS A 441 26.96 -5.66 -18.61
CA LYS A 441 28.26 -5.38 -19.25
C LYS A 441 29.16 -4.40 -18.49
N ASP A 442 29.08 -4.38 -17.17
CA ASP A 442 30.10 -3.79 -16.32
C ASP A 442 31.46 -4.55 -16.37
N GLY A 443 31.43 -5.83 -16.74
CA GLY A 443 32.56 -6.76 -16.87
C GLY A 443 32.66 -7.84 -15.77
N VAL A 444 31.65 -7.96 -14.92
CA VAL A 444 31.33 -9.09 -14.05
C VAL A 444 30.26 -9.96 -14.74
N ARG A 445 30.11 -11.21 -14.31
CA ARG A 445 29.16 -12.16 -14.90
C ARG A 445 28.08 -12.45 -13.89
N ASP A 446 26.90 -12.78 -14.37
CA ASP A 446 25.66 -12.87 -13.59
C ASP A 446 25.78 -13.81 -12.37
N LEU A 447 26.48 -14.94 -12.50
CA LEU A 447 26.76 -15.86 -11.38
C LEU A 447 27.74 -15.30 -10.31
N ASP A 448 28.55 -14.30 -10.65
CA ASP A 448 29.55 -13.64 -9.79
C ASP A 448 29.13 -12.18 -9.41
N ASP A 449 27.96 -11.69 -9.84
CA ASP A 449 27.45 -10.33 -9.64
C ASP A 449 26.47 -10.24 -8.44
N ASP A 450 26.58 -9.18 -7.62
CA ASP A 450 25.65 -8.87 -6.53
C ASP A 450 24.81 -7.60 -6.82
N CYS A 451 25.04 -6.88 -7.94
CA CYS A 451 24.52 -5.54 -8.23
C CYS A 451 23.97 -5.36 -9.65
N GLU A 452 23.02 -6.22 -10.00
CA GLU A 452 22.33 -6.29 -11.29
C GLU A 452 21.89 -4.92 -11.85
N GLY A 453 22.32 -4.60 -13.08
CA GLY A 453 21.92 -3.38 -13.81
C GLY A 453 22.79 -2.15 -13.49
N THR A 454 24.08 -2.36 -13.21
CA THR A 454 25.04 -1.29 -12.92
C THR A 454 25.40 -0.50 -14.19
N PRO A 455 25.16 0.84 -14.24
CA PRO A 455 25.21 1.59 -15.50
C PRO A 455 26.52 1.49 -16.31
N PHE A 456 26.42 0.98 -17.53
CA PHE A 456 27.55 0.71 -18.43
C PHE A 456 28.64 1.80 -18.45
N GLY A 457 29.86 1.43 -18.04
CA GLY A 457 31.03 2.30 -18.00
C GLY A 457 31.24 3.04 -16.68
N LEU A 458 30.44 2.74 -15.64
CA LEU A 458 30.78 3.04 -14.25
C LEU A 458 32.04 2.25 -13.82
N THR A 459 32.64 2.61 -12.67
CA THR A 459 33.79 1.87 -12.12
C THR A 459 33.35 1.00 -10.97
N VAL A 460 33.22 -0.28 -11.27
CA VAL A 460 32.65 -1.33 -10.42
C VAL A 460 33.69 -2.03 -9.56
N ASN A 461 33.22 -2.78 -8.55
CA ASN A 461 34.09 -3.46 -7.59
C ASN A 461 34.50 -4.89 -8.05
N VAL A 462 34.28 -5.95 -7.26
CA VAL A 462 34.50 -7.35 -7.66
C VAL A 462 33.23 -8.20 -7.62
N ASN A 463 32.10 -7.57 -7.27
CA ASN A 463 30.74 -8.12 -7.17
C ASN A 463 29.76 -7.24 -8.00
N GLY A 464 30.23 -6.63 -9.08
CA GLY A 464 29.49 -5.70 -9.95
C GLY A 464 29.20 -4.29 -9.39
N CYS A 465 29.21 -4.12 -8.07
CA CYS A 465 28.71 -2.88 -7.47
C CYS A 465 29.57 -1.63 -7.75
N GLY A 466 28.92 -0.59 -8.29
CA GLY A 466 29.48 0.75 -8.50
C GLY A 466 29.00 1.82 -7.49
N ASP A 467 29.56 3.03 -7.63
CA ASP A 467 29.25 4.27 -6.90
C ASP A 467 28.28 5.12 -7.75
N ARG A 468 27.04 5.33 -7.29
CA ARG A 468 25.92 5.79 -8.14
C ARG A 468 25.66 7.30 -8.08
N ASP A 469 25.72 7.91 -6.89
CA ASP A 469 25.48 9.34 -6.70
C ASP A 469 26.78 10.17 -6.68
N GLY A 470 27.93 9.53 -6.42
CA GLY A 470 29.26 10.12 -6.44
C GLY A 470 29.87 10.38 -5.06
N ASP A 471 29.34 9.81 -3.97
CA ASP A 471 29.87 9.95 -2.61
C ASP A 471 31.17 9.15 -2.34
N GLY A 472 31.44 8.10 -3.13
CA GLY A 472 32.61 7.25 -3.02
C GLY A 472 32.41 5.93 -2.25
N ILE A 473 31.17 5.58 -1.90
CA ILE A 473 30.73 4.26 -1.43
C ILE A 473 30.14 3.50 -2.62
N THR A 474 30.24 2.17 -2.62
CA THR A 474 29.61 1.32 -3.65
C THR A 474 28.31 0.73 -3.13
N TYR A 475 27.34 0.49 -4.02
CA TYR A 475 25.95 0.15 -3.69
C TYR A 475 25.77 -1.08 -2.76
N ASP A 476 26.73 -2.02 -2.72
CA ASP A 476 26.78 -3.15 -1.76
C ASP A 476 27.05 -2.74 -0.30
N LEU A 477 27.52 -1.52 -0.07
CA LEU A 477 27.94 -0.97 1.21
C LEU A 477 27.22 0.33 1.58
N ASP A 478 26.35 0.80 0.68
CA ASP A 478 25.62 2.06 0.78
C ASP A 478 24.24 1.83 1.41
N ALA A 479 23.87 2.69 2.36
CA ALA A 479 22.55 2.72 2.99
C ALA A 479 21.70 3.91 2.52
N CYS A 480 22.27 4.87 1.77
CA CYS A 480 21.62 6.08 1.28
C CYS A 480 21.97 6.38 -0.20
N PRO A 481 21.60 5.48 -1.16
CA PRO A 481 22.08 5.48 -2.56
C PRO A 481 21.52 6.57 -3.50
N ASP A 482 20.94 7.62 -2.93
CA ASP A 482 20.42 8.81 -3.62
C ASP A 482 20.84 10.09 -2.85
N THR A 483 22.06 10.11 -2.30
CA THR A 483 22.56 11.23 -1.49
C THR A 483 22.63 12.51 -2.32
N PRO A 484 22.08 13.65 -1.84
CA PRO A 484 22.13 14.91 -2.57
C PRO A 484 23.57 15.34 -2.91
N TYR A 485 23.79 15.78 -4.16
CA TYR A 485 25.12 16.18 -4.66
C TYR A 485 25.80 17.30 -3.83
N GLU A 486 25.05 18.10 -3.10
CA GLU A 486 25.57 19.06 -2.12
C GLU A 486 26.13 18.46 -0.82
N LEU A 487 25.84 17.19 -0.52
CA LEU A 487 26.20 16.48 0.73
C LEU A 487 27.22 15.35 0.56
N ILE A 488 27.57 14.95 -0.67
CA ILE A 488 28.54 13.87 -0.98
C ILE A 488 29.94 14.05 -0.36
N ASP A 489 30.35 15.29 -0.02
CA ASP A 489 31.62 15.59 0.69
C ASP A 489 31.49 15.43 2.23
N GLU A 490 30.28 15.19 2.76
CA GLU A 490 29.92 15.20 4.19
C GLU A 490 29.31 13.88 4.71
N VAL A 491 29.19 12.86 3.85
CA VAL A 491 28.71 11.49 4.15
C VAL A 491 29.49 10.73 5.22
N ASN A 492 28.88 9.69 5.78
CA ASN A 492 29.47 8.86 6.83
C ASN A 492 30.29 7.66 6.29
N ALA A 493 30.10 6.44 6.82
CA ALA A 493 30.82 5.23 6.40
C ALA A 493 29.92 4.21 5.67
N VAL A 494 28.65 4.55 5.45
CA VAL A 494 27.60 3.78 4.75
C VAL A 494 26.76 4.71 3.85
N GLY A 495 27.39 5.72 3.26
CA GLY A 495 26.78 6.69 2.34
C GLY A 495 25.93 7.80 2.96
N CYS A 496 25.35 7.58 4.13
CA CYS A 496 24.38 8.53 4.67
C CYS A 496 24.99 9.85 5.17
N ALA A 497 24.34 10.96 4.78
CA ALA A 497 24.61 12.32 5.24
C ALA A 497 23.60 12.76 6.32
N ASP A 498 23.82 13.98 6.86
CA ASP A 498 22.86 14.74 7.68
C ASP A 498 22.14 15.73 6.75
N ARG A 499 20.82 15.59 6.61
CA ARG A 499 20.05 16.16 5.49
C ARG A 499 19.21 17.39 5.84
N ASP A 500 18.73 17.48 7.07
CA ASP A 500 18.02 18.65 7.61
C ASP A 500 18.89 19.48 8.58
N PHE A 501 20.13 19.02 8.85
CA PHE A 501 21.17 19.65 9.66
C PHE A 501 20.90 19.61 11.17
N ASP A 502 20.26 18.54 11.64
CA ASP A 502 19.94 18.31 13.05
C ASP A 502 21.10 17.71 13.88
N GLY A 503 22.08 17.10 13.19
CA GLY A 503 23.27 16.48 13.76
C GLY A 503 23.27 14.94 13.76
N ILE A 504 22.23 14.31 13.23
CA ILE A 504 22.09 12.85 13.01
C ILE A 504 22.15 12.57 11.49
N THR A 505 22.62 11.39 11.10
CA THR A 505 22.68 10.98 9.68
C THR A 505 21.51 10.05 9.32
N GLU A 506 21.10 10.03 8.05
CA GLU A 506 19.90 9.32 7.57
C GLU A 506 19.85 7.80 7.92
N ASP A 507 20.97 7.14 8.23
CA ASP A 507 21.01 5.74 8.73
C ASP A 507 20.60 5.57 10.21
N LEU A 508 20.45 6.67 10.96
CA LEU A 508 20.18 6.71 12.40
C LEU A 508 19.04 7.67 12.80
N ASP A 509 18.39 8.26 11.80
CA ASP A 509 17.35 9.29 11.96
C ASP A 509 15.95 8.70 11.73
N ASP A 510 15.10 8.73 12.76
CA ASP A 510 13.70 8.32 12.70
C ASP A 510 12.77 9.47 12.21
N CYS A 511 13.29 10.68 12.01
CA CYS A 511 12.56 11.96 11.95
C CYS A 511 13.09 13.01 10.92
N PRO A 512 13.33 12.66 9.64
CA PRO A 512 14.18 13.40 8.66
C PRO A 512 13.68 14.75 8.09
N ASN A 513 12.92 15.51 8.88
CA ASN A 513 12.53 16.90 8.64
C ASN A 513 12.42 17.63 10.00
N SER A 514 13.47 17.53 10.82
CA SER A 514 13.53 17.98 12.20
C SER A 514 13.60 19.51 12.33
N PRO A 515 12.78 20.15 13.19
CA PRO A 515 12.65 21.62 13.25
C PRO A 515 13.74 22.30 14.11
N ILE A 516 14.99 22.23 13.64
CA ILE A 516 16.22 22.63 14.35
C ILE A 516 16.26 24.08 14.86
N GLU A 517 15.58 25.03 14.19
CA GLU A 517 15.59 26.46 14.55
C GLU A 517 15.06 26.71 15.97
N LYS A 518 14.13 25.85 16.44
CA LYS A 518 13.32 26.14 17.62
C LYS A 518 13.33 25.05 18.68
N TRP A 519 13.67 23.81 18.37
CA TRP A 519 13.43 22.66 19.25
C TRP A 519 14.71 21.92 19.64
N THR A 520 14.66 21.15 20.73
CA THR A 520 15.74 20.21 21.05
C THR A 520 15.51 18.88 20.36
N ILE A 521 16.49 18.49 19.55
CA ILE A 521 16.64 17.17 18.93
C ILE A 521 17.12 16.16 19.97
N ASP A 522 16.66 14.91 19.89
CA ASP A 522 17.15 13.84 20.76
C ASP A 522 18.37 13.07 20.20
N GLN A 523 18.38 11.74 20.24
CA GLN A 523 19.49 10.91 19.74
C GLN A 523 19.10 10.10 18.49
N ASN A 524 17.83 10.18 18.08
CA ASN A 524 17.17 9.48 16.98
C ASN A 524 16.70 10.48 15.89
N GLY A 525 17.24 11.71 15.88
CA GLY A 525 16.83 12.81 15.00
C GLY A 525 15.46 13.45 15.33
N CYS A 526 14.78 13.00 16.40
CA CYS A 526 13.42 13.47 16.68
C CYS A 526 13.39 14.67 17.63
N SER A 527 12.62 15.71 17.26
CA SER A 527 12.18 16.75 18.18
C SER A 527 10.94 16.32 18.98
N VAL A 528 10.74 16.92 20.17
CA VAL A 528 9.62 16.55 21.07
C VAL A 528 8.22 16.78 20.46
N ASN A 529 8.09 17.61 19.42
CA ASN A 529 6.83 17.82 18.69
C ASN A 529 6.64 16.87 17.47
N GLN A 530 7.65 16.06 17.13
CA GLN A 530 7.51 14.93 16.20
C GLN A 530 7.25 13.61 16.94
N LEU A 531 7.38 13.56 18.27
CA LEU A 531 7.18 12.34 19.05
C LEU A 531 5.69 12.09 19.41
N PRO A 532 5.22 10.82 19.41
CA PRO A 532 3.85 10.47 19.74
C PRO A 532 3.51 10.72 21.22
N VAL A 533 2.36 11.34 21.47
CA VAL A 533 1.79 11.48 22.82
C VAL A 533 1.33 10.11 23.31
N ALA A 534 2.02 9.57 24.31
CA ALA A 534 1.70 8.27 24.89
C ALA A 534 0.29 8.23 25.54
N TRP A 535 -0.45 7.14 25.32
CA TRP A 535 -1.80 6.93 25.87
C TRP A 535 -1.87 7.13 27.39
N ASN A 536 -2.76 8.02 27.82
CA ASN A 536 -3.02 8.37 29.19
C ASN A 536 -3.99 7.38 29.85
N THR A 537 -3.60 6.81 30.99
CA THR A 537 -4.42 5.82 31.73
C THR A 537 -5.42 6.43 32.72
N GLY A 538 -5.72 7.73 32.58
CA GLY A 538 -6.66 8.46 33.41
C GLY A 538 -6.06 9.15 34.64
N PRO A 539 -6.88 9.82 35.47
CA PRO A 539 -8.34 9.70 35.54
C PRO A 539 -9.07 10.21 34.30
N TYR A 540 -10.08 9.47 33.87
CA TYR A 540 -10.97 9.85 32.78
C TYR A 540 -12.18 10.64 33.29
N GLY A 541 -12.83 11.39 32.40
CA GLY A 541 -14.05 12.13 32.71
C GLY A 541 -14.81 12.61 31.47
N THR A 542 -15.74 13.54 31.67
CA THR A 542 -16.58 14.14 30.60
C THR A 542 -16.55 15.67 30.61
N ASN A 543 -15.80 16.33 31.48
CA ASN A 543 -15.64 17.78 31.41
C ASN A 543 -14.71 18.13 30.23
N PRO A 544 -14.81 19.34 29.64
CA PRO A 544 -13.78 19.83 28.73
C PRO A 544 -12.39 19.74 29.39
N MET A 545 -11.39 19.28 28.65
CA MET A 545 -10.03 18.99 29.09
C MET A 545 -9.84 17.76 30.03
N ASP A 546 -10.91 17.02 30.39
CA ASP A 546 -10.73 15.69 31.00
C ASP A 546 -10.19 14.69 29.97
N HIS A 547 -9.37 13.72 30.42
CA HIS A 547 -8.89 12.64 29.56
C HIS A 547 -10.00 11.66 29.17
N VAL A 548 -9.90 11.13 27.96
CA VAL A 548 -10.92 10.25 27.34
C VAL A 548 -10.68 8.78 27.69
N GLU A 549 -11.69 8.11 28.25
CA GLU A 549 -11.69 6.64 28.41
C GLU A 549 -11.88 5.96 27.04
N ASN A 550 -11.26 4.79 26.83
CA ASN A 550 -11.41 4.00 25.60
C ASN A 550 -12.89 3.71 25.26
N PHE A 551 -13.17 3.61 23.97
CA PHE A 551 -14.46 3.23 23.38
C PHE A 551 -14.23 2.54 22.03
N ASN A 552 -15.19 1.71 21.63
CA ASN A 552 -15.20 1.05 20.32
C ASN A 552 -16.61 0.99 19.74
N PHE A 553 -16.68 0.79 18.41
CA PHE A 553 -17.91 0.65 17.64
C PHE A 553 -17.65 -0.13 16.34
N VAL A 554 -18.71 -0.66 15.74
CA VAL A 554 -18.67 -1.25 14.39
C VAL A 554 -18.76 -0.16 13.30
N THR A 555 -17.97 -0.32 12.25
CA THR A 555 -17.93 0.58 11.08
C THR A 555 -18.75 0.02 9.90
N LEU A 556 -18.97 0.84 8.85
CA LEU A 556 -19.63 0.41 7.60
C LEU A 556 -18.91 -0.71 6.82
N SER A 557 -17.69 -1.10 7.16
CA SER A 557 -17.03 -2.29 6.58
C SER A 557 -17.30 -3.57 7.37
N GLY A 558 -17.90 -3.46 8.56
CA GLY A 558 -18.09 -4.56 9.50
C GLY A 558 -16.90 -4.80 10.44
N THR A 559 -15.84 -4.00 10.37
CA THR A 559 -14.76 -4.01 11.36
C THR A 559 -15.19 -3.31 12.66
N THR A 560 -14.57 -3.69 13.78
CA THR A 560 -14.61 -2.91 15.02
C THR A 560 -13.42 -1.96 15.05
N TRP A 561 -13.68 -0.67 15.25
CA TRP A 561 -12.66 0.35 15.50
C TRP A 561 -12.57 0.61 17.02
N ASP A 562 -11.35 0.71 17.59
CA ASP A 562 -11.12 0.83 19.04
C ASP A 562 -10.12 1.95 19.36
N PHE A 563 -10.57 2.99 20.04
CA PHE A 563 -9.83 4.24 20.20
C PHE A 563 -8.45 4.09 20.85
N GLN A 564 -8.26 3.12 21.75
CA GLN A 564 -6.95 2.84 22.37
C GLN A 564 -6.01 2.06 21.45
N THR A 565 -6.54 1.22 20.57
CA THR A 565 -5.75 0.46 19.60
C THR A 565 -5.32 1.33 18.43
N GLU A 566 -6.15 2.31 18.07
CA GLU A 566 -6.02 3.22 16.93
C GLU A 566 -5.39 4.58 17.34
N TRP A 567 -4.87 4.68 18.57
CA TRP A 567 -4.22 5.89 19.08
C TRP A 567 -2.75 5.94 18.66
N THR A 568 -2.45 6.72 17.63
CA THR A 568 -1.08 6.98 17.15
C THR A 568 -0.26 7.82 18.13
N GLY A 569 -0.92 8.74 18.86
CA GLY A 569 -0.26 9.79 19.63
C GLY A 569 -0.03 11.09 18.87
N HIS A 570 -0.40 11.18 17.60
CA HIS A 570 -0.29 12.41 16.80
C HIS A 570 -1.64 13.07 16.53
N ASP A 571 -2.74 12.30 16.54
CA ASP A 571 -3.96 12.71 15.86
C ASP A 571 -4.97 13.46 16.74
N ASN A 572 -5.88 14.19 16.09
CA ASN A 572 -7.08 14.74 16.68
C ASN A 572 -8.34 14.17 16.01
N TYR A 573 -9.45 14.07 16.76
CA TYR A 573 -10.61 13.26 16.38
C TYR A 573 -11.91 14.10 16.47
N LEU A 574 -12.63 14.23 15.36
CA LEU A 574 -13.89 14.98 15.27
C LEU A 574 -15.09 14.06 15.01
N PHE A 575 -16.11 14.12 15.87
CA PHE A 575 -17.36 13.36 15.68
C PHE A 575 -18.48 14.28 15.21
N PHE A 576 -19.20 13.90 14.17
CA PHE A 576 -20.40 14.60 13.70
C PHE A 576 -21.55 13.61 13.50
N ALA A 577 -22.63 13.79 14.25
CA ALA A 577 -23.75 12.85 14.30
C ALA A 577 -25.06 13.46 13.77
N LYS A 578 -25.73 12.76 12.85
CA LYS A 578 -27.06 13.12 12.35
C LYS A 578 -28.16 12.90 13.39
N TYR A 579 -29.15 13.80 13.41
CA TYR A 579 -30.41 13.64 14.13
C TYR A 579 -31.58 14.29 13.38
N ALA A 580 -32.42 13.48 12.73
CA ALA A 580 -33.51 13.93 11.85
C ALA A 580 -34.61 14.73 12.57
N ALA A 581 -34.72 14.62 13.90
CA ALA A 581 -35.62 15.46 14.70
C ALA A 581 -35.13 16.91 14.87
N SER A 582 -33.86 17.19 14.56
CA SER A 582 -33.27 18.53 14.55
C SER A 582 -33.11 19.03 13.12
N SER A 583 -33.93 20.00 12.72
CA SER A 583 -33.84 20.63 11.39
C SER A 583 -32.55 21.44 11.22
N TYR A 584 -31.98 21.95 12.32
CA TYR A 584 -30.66 22.59 12.35
C TYR A 584 -29.56 21.59 11.92
N ASN A 585 -29.46 20.47 12.63
CA ASN A 585 -28.49 19.41 12.33
C ASN A 585 -28.72 18.81 10.93
N THR A 586 -29.98 18.54 10.56
CA THR A 586 -30.32 18.00 9.24
C THR A 586 -29.91 18.96 8.11
N ASN A 587 -30.01 20.27 8.32
CA ASN A 587 -29.55 21.25 7.33
C ASN A 587 -28.01 21.26 7.22
N LEU A 588 -27.27 21.18 8.34
CA LEU A 588 -25.80 21.07 8.33
C LEU A 588 -25.31 19.79 7.66
N TRP A 589 -25.91 18.63 8.00
CA TRP A 589 -25.54 17.32 7.45
C TRP A 589 -25.63 17.25 5.92
N ASN A 590 -26.59 18.00 5.35
CA ASN A 590 -26.87 18.08 3.92
C ASN A 590 -26.08 19.18 3.19
N GLN A 591 -25.13 19.86 3.84
CA GLN A 591 -24.20 20.76 3.16
C GLN A 591 -23.13 19.98 2.40
N ASN A 592 -22.39 20.66 1.51
CA ASN A 592 -21.28 20.04 0.79
C ASN A 592 -20.19 19.65 1.79
N VAL A 593 -19.83 18.36 1.81
CA VAL A 593 -18.79 17.83 2.70
C VAL A 593 -17.38 18.18 2.20
N GLY A 594 -17.21 18.44 0.90
CA GLY A 594 -15.94 18.92 0.34
C GLY A 594 -15.45 20.20 1.01
N ASN A 595 -16.33 21.17 1.25
CA ASN A 595 -16.02 22.41 1.97
C ASN A 595 -15.41 22.20 3.38
N LEU A 596 -15.68 21.05 4.00
CA LEU A 596 -15.12 20.66 5.29
C LEU A 596 -13.77 19.96 5.10
N ILE A 597 -13.70 18.96 4.21
CA ILE A 597 -12.50 18.17 3.96
C ILE A 597 -11.35 19.05 3.42
N GLU A 598 -11.65 19.97 2.49
CA GLU A 598 -10.73 21.00 1.95
C GLU A 598 -10.05 21.88 3.03
N LYS A 599 -10.55 21.86 4.27
CA LYS A 599 -10.06 22.69 5.38
C LYS A 599 -9.54 21.89 6.57
N LEU A 600 -9.75 20.58 6.64
CA LEU A 600 -9.16 19.76 7.69
C LEU A 600 -7.63 19.68 7.46
N PRO A 601 -6.81 19.64 8.52
CA PRO A 601 -5.38 19.35 8.37
C PRO A 601 -5.18 17.99 7.69
N THR A 602 -4.33 17.96 6.65
CA THR A 602 -3.95 16.75 5.91
C THR A 602 -2.91 15.89 6.65
N GLN A 603 -2.73 16.13 7.96
CA GLN A 603 -1.91 15.33 8.86
C GLN A 603 -2.69 15.15 10.18
N GLY A 604 -2.74 13.92 10.67
CA GLY A 604 -3.26 13.55 11.99
C GLY A 604 -4.66 14.07 12.34
N THR A 605 -5.63 13.94 11.43
CA THR A 605 -7.02 14.38 11.67
C THR A 605 -8.05 13.36 11.21
N HIS A 606 -8.72 12.71 12.17
CA HIS A 606 -9.81 11.76 11.90
C HIS A 606 -11.19 12.42 12.03
N ILE A 607 -12.14 12.03 11.16
CA ILE A 607 -13.53 12.48 11.25
C ILE A 607 -14.55 11.33 11.16
N PHE A 608 -15.45 11.27 12.15
CA PHE A 608 -16.42 10.20 12.34
C PHE A 608 -17.84 10.67 12.04
N PHE A 609 -18.42 10.15 10.97
CA PHE A 609 -19.82 10.37 10.62
C PHE A 609 -20.71 9.31 11.29
N ALA A 610 -21.68 9.76 12.09
CA ALA A 610 -22.57 8.91 12.89
C ALA A 610 -24.04 9.31 12.78
N SER A 611 -24.96 8.56 13.41
CA SER A 611 -26.37 8.94 13.50
C SER A 611 -27.04 8.47 14.80
N PHE A 612 -27.81 9.38 15.40
CA PHE A 612 -28.67 9.14 16.56
C PHE A 612 -30.02 8.48 16.21
N ASP A 613 -30.40 8.52 14.93
CA ASP A 613 -31.69 8.02 14.46
C ASP A 613 -31.74 6.49 14.42
N THR A 614 -32.93 5.90 14.26
CA THR A 614 -33.07 4.46 14.00
C THR A 614 -32.72 4.05 12.57
N THR A 615 -32.30 5.02 11.75
CA THR A 615 -31.91 4.88 10.34
C THR A 615 -30.39 4.92 10.15
N TYR A 616 -29.62 4.75 11.24
CA TYR A 616 -28.18 5.05 11.28
C TYR A 616 -27.39 4.50 10.09
N HIS A 617 -27.50 3.20 9.79
CA HIS A 617 -26.87 2.55 8.64
C HIS A 617 -27.09 3.31 7.33
N SER A 618 -28.36 3.56 6.97
CA SER A 618 -28.72 4.31 5.76
C SER A 618 -28.31 5.79 5.79
N ASP A 619 -28.16 6.38 6.97
CA ASP A 619 -27.71 7.76 7.13
C ASP A 619 -26.21 7.89 6.86
N VAL A 620 -25.39 7.03 7.47
CA VAL A 620 -23.93 7.03 7.30
C VAL A 620 -23.53 6.47 5.94
N TYR A 621 -24.23 5.47 5.40
CA TYR A 621 -24.04 4.98 4.03
C TYR A 621 -24.26 6.10 3.00
N SER A 622 -25.33 6.88 3.17
CA SER A 622 -25.63 8.03 2.30
C SER A 622 -24.56 9.14 2.42
N LYS A 623 -24.03 9.39 3.62
CA LYS A 623 -22.92 10.32 3.83
C LYS A 623 -21.61 9.81 3.21
N ARG A 624 -21.30 8.50 3.30
CA ARG A 624 -20.17 7.88 2.59
C ARG A 624 -20.28 8.10 1.08
N SER A 625 -21.42 7.78 0.46
CA SER A 625 -21.64 8.05 -0.97
C SER A 625 -21.47 9.52 -1.36
N ASN A 626 -21.74 10.47 -0.45
CA ASN A 626 -21.50 11.90 -0.65
C ASN A 626 -20.03 12.31 -0.47
N VAL A 627 -19.28 11.66 0.42
CA VAL A 627 -17.84 11.88 0.63
C VAL A 627 -17.01 11.27 -0.49
N ASN A 628 -17.22 9.99 -0.84
CA ASN A 628 -16.46 9.34 -1.91
C ASN A 628 -16.64 10.07 -3.27
N SER A 629 -17.83 10.65 -3.52
CA SER A 629 -18.08 11.51 -4.70
C SER A 629 -17.32 12.85 -4.70
N TYR A 630 -16.62 13.19 -3.62
CA TYR A 630 -15.69 14.32 -3.51
C TYR A 630 -14.23 13.82 -3.49
N LEU A 631 -13.93 12.76 -2.73
CA LEU A 631 -12.59 12.16 -2.68
C LEU A 631 -12.10 11.74 -4.07
N SER A 632 -12.98 11.14 -4.89
CA SER A 632 -12.70 10.75 -6.29
C SER A 632 -12.58 11.96 -7.26
N SER A 633 -12.25 13.14 -6.74
CA SER A 633 -11.87 14.34 -7.49
C SER A 633 -10.61 15.03 -6.94
N LEU A 634 -9.98 14.42 -5.93
CA LEU A 634 -8.68 14.80 -5.38
C LEU A 634 -7.55 14.03 -6.10
N PRO A 635 -6.27 14.39 -5.90
CA PRO A 635 -5.15 13.52 -6.23
C PRO A 635 -5.23 12.18 -5.49
N SER A 636 -4.72 11.10 -6.10
CA SER A 636 -4.82 9.74 -5.56
C SER A 636 -4.21 9.57 -4.16
N GLU A 637 -3.18 10.36 -3.84
CA GLU A 637 -2.53 10.41 -2.53
C GLU A 637 -3.45 11.03 -1.45
N GLU A 638 -4.08 12.17 -1.75
CA GLU A 638 -5.09 12.80 -0.88
C GLU A 638 -6.33 11.92 -0.73
N GLU A 639 -6.79 11.25 -1.80
CA GLU A 639 -7.89 10.29 -1.73
C GLU A 639 -7.54 9.11 -0.82
N ALA A 640 -6.33 8.53 -0.94
CA ALA A 640 -5.88 7.44 -0.08
C ALA A 640 -5.81 7.85 1.40
N TYR A 641 -5.22 9.02 1.71
CA TYR A 641 -5.17 9.56 3.07
C TYR A 641 -6.57 9.72 3.68
N TRP A 642 -7.50 10.37 2.95
CA TRP A 642 -8.86 10.61 3.45
C TRP A 642 -9.73 9.35 3.50
N LEU A 643 -9.43 8.30 2.73
CA LEU A 643 -10.14 7.01 2.84
C LEU A 643 -9.84 6.29 4.16
N ASP A 644 -8.64 6.48 4.73
CA ASP A 644 -8.27 5.94 6.05
C ASP A 644 -8.74 6.84 7.20
N HIS A 645 -8.73 8.17 7.01
CA HIS A 645 -9.06 9.14 8.07
C HIS A 645 -10.56 9.49 8.19
N ILE A 646 -11.41 9.08 7.25
CA ILE A 646 -12.86 9.35 7.28
C ILE A 646 -13.67 8.10 7.63
N HIS A 647 -14.20 8.10 8.85
CA HIS A 647 -14.85 6.97 9.48
C HIS A 647 -16.39 7.06 9.47
N TYR A 648 -17.05 5.90 9.42
CA TYR A 648 -18.51 5.79 9.38
C TYR A 648 -19.01 4.78 10.42
N ILE A 649 -19.64 5.29 11.48
CA ILE A 649 -20.13 4.48 12.59
C ILE A 649 -21.46 3.82 12.20
N ASP A 650 -21.45 2.50 11.96
CA ASP A 650 -22.64 1.72 11.61
C ASP A 650 -23.36 1.16 12.84
N GLU A 651 -23.44 2.01 13.86
CA GLU A 651 -24.18 1.77 15.09
C GLU A 651 -24.98 3.00 15.48
N ARG A 652 -25.99 2.79 16.33
CA ARG A 652 -26.80 3.90 16.82
C ARG A 652 -26.02 4.69 17.87
N PHE A 653 -25.73 5.95 17.57
CA PHE A 653 -24.84 6.78 18.40
C PHE A 653 -25.33 6.99 19.85
N PHE A 654 -26.65 6.91 20.11
CA PHE A 654 -27.23 6.85 21.46
C PHE A 654 -27.03 5.51 22.21
N SER A 655 -26.21 4.60 21.70
CA SER A 655 -25.97 3.26 22.28
C SER A 655 -24.48 2.90 22.36
N MET A 656 -23.60 3.88 22.12
CA MET A 656 -22.17 3.83 22.39
C MET A 656 -21.91 3.60 23.89
N ASN A 657 -20.75 3.02 24.20
CA ASN A 657 -20.28 2.73 25.56
C ASN A 657 -18.85 3.27 25.73
N GLY A 658 -18.28 3.17 26.94
CA GLY A 658 -16.99 3.78 27.25
C GLY A 658 -17.07 5.32 27.21
N GLY A 659 -15.91 5.99 27.08
CA GLY A 659 -15.83 7.45 27.19
C GLY A 659 -16.77 8.18 26.23
N LEU A 660 -16.85 7.74 24.96
CA LEU A 660 -17.74 8.33 23.96
C LEU A 660 -19.23 8.16 24.34
N GLY A 661 -19.60 7.01 24.90
CA GLY A 661 -20.96 6.80 25.42
C GLY A 661 -21.32 7.75 26.56
N ASP A 662 -20.41 7.97 27.50
CA ASP A 662 -20.66 8.84 28.65
C ASP A 662 -20.71 10.33 28.26
N VAL A 663 -19.80 10.83 27.42
CA VAL A 663 -19.84 12.24 26.97
C VAL A 663 -21.09 12.55 26.11
N ILE A 664 -21.58 11.58 25.32
CA ILE A 664 -22.84 11.73 24.56
C ILE A 664 -24.04 11.91 25.50
N ASN A 665 -24.08 11.14 26.60
CA ASN A 665 -25.16 11.24 27.59
C ASN A 665 -25.09 12.55 28.41
N ASP A 666 -23.89 13.03 28.69
CA ASP A 666 -23.65 14.25 29.49
C ASP A 666 -23.89 15.53 28.67
N TRP A 667 -23.25 15.69 27.51
CA TRP A 667 -23.29 16.94 26.74
C TRP A 667 -24.53 17.11 25.87
N SER A 668 -25.18 16.03 25.45
CA SER A 668 -26.36 16.07 24.55
C SER A 668 -26.12 16.87 23.23
N SER A 669 -24.89 16.84 22.71
CA SER A 669 -24.44 17.56 21.51
C SER A 669 -24.67 16.77 20.20
N PHE A 670 -24.53 17.46 19.07
CA PHE A 670 -24.44 16.84 17.73
C PHE A 670 -23.00 16.61 17.25
N TYR A 671 -22.03 17.16 17.97
CA TYR A 671 -20.63 17.19 17.60
C TYR A 671 -19.72 17.19 18.85
N TYR A 672 -18.57 16.53 18.74
CA TYR A 672 -17.62 16.27 19.83
C TYR A 672 -16.20 16.29 19.25
N GLY A 673 -15.23 16.80 20.01
CA GLY A 673 -13.81 16.79 19.63
C GLY A 673 -12.94 16.07 20.68
N ILE A 674 -11.84 15.49 20.23
CA ILE A 674 -10.72 15.01 21.05
C ILE A 674 -9.44 15.66 20.51
N ASP A 675 -8.64 16.27 21.38
CA ASP A 675 -7.34 16.82 20.98
C ASP A 675 -6.21 15.79 21.03
N ASN A 676 -5.05 16.19 20.50
CA ASN A 676 -3.81 15.41 20.40
C ASN A 676 -3.24 14.97 21.77
N PHE A 677 -3.86 15.39 22.90
CA PHE A 677 -3.52 14.95 24.25
C PHE A 677 -4.57 14.00 24.87
N GLN A 678 -5.44 13.41 24.04
CA GLN A 678 -6.49 12.46 24.46
C GLN A 678 -7.48 13.12 25.44
N ARG A 679 -7.87 14.38 25.19
CA ARG A 679 -8.81 15.14 26.05
C ARG A 679 -10.07 15.56 25.32
N TRP A 680 -11.22 15.56 26.01
CA TRP A 680 -12.48 16.06 25.45
C TRP A 680 -12.43 17.56 25.18
N ARG A 681 -12.83 17.97 23.96
CA ARG A 681 -12.94 19.36 23.54
C ARG A 681 -14.37 19.70 23.13
N GLU A 682 -14.91 20.82 23.59
CA GLU A 682 -16.23 21.28 23.16
C GLU A 682 -16.13 21.97 21.79
N VAL A 683 -16.84 21.41 20.81
CA VAL A 683 -17.06 22.06 19.52
C VAL A 683 -18.10 23.19 19.69
N GLY A 684 -17.73 24.40 19.28
CA GLY A 684 -18.44 25.63 19.61
C GLY A 684 -19.57 26.03 18.66
N SER A 685 -19.65 27.33 18.38
CA SER A 685 -20.62 27.93 17.46
C SER A 685 -20.16 27.83 16.00
N LEU A 686 -20.77 26.91 15.26
CA LEU A 686 -20.63 26.78 13.80
C LEU A 686 -21.32 27.91 13.00
N TYR A 687 -21.61 29.05 13.62
CA TYR A 687 -22.34 30.18 13.02
C TYR A 687 -21.40 31.26 12.48
N ASN A 688 -21.38 31.39 11.15
CA ASN A 688 -20.81 32.53 10.44
C ASN A 688 -21.87 33.64 10.32
N TRP A 689 -21.52 34.86 10.70
CA TRP A 689 -22.43 36.02 10.65
C TRP A 689 -22.83 36.43 9.21
N ASN A 690 -22.10 35.99 8.19
CA ASN A 690 -22.34 36.35 6.79
C ASN A 690 -23.16 35.28 6.04
N SER A 691 -22.88 33.99 6.29
CA SER A 691 -23.48 32.84 5.58
C SER A 691 -24.46 32.01 6.42
N GLY A 692 -24.46 32.15 7.75
CA GLY A 692 -25.24 31.35 8.68
C GLY A 692 -24.45 30.17 9.24
N TYR A 693 -25.14 29.10 9.62
CA TYR A 693 -24.49 27.89 10.13
C TYR A 693 -23.85 27.09 8.99
N ASN A 694 -22.56 26.79 9.09
CA ASN A 694 -21.83 26.03 8.08
C ASN A 694 -21.10 24.82 8.69
N VAL A 695 -21.00 23.73 7.94
CA VAL A 695 -20.40 22.46 8.39
C VAL A 695 -18.86 22.52 8.40
N ASP A 696 -18.27 23.37 7.55
CA ASP A 696 -16.83 23.60 7.45
C ASP A 696 -16.21 24.26 8.68
N PHE A 697 -17.03 24.87 9.55
CA PHE A 697 -16.57 25.39 10.84
C PHE A 697 -16.08 24.28 11.79
N LEU A 698 -16.38 23.00 11.52
CA LEU A 698 -15.78 21.88 12.25
C LEU A 698 -14.27 21.78 12.01
N ALA A 699 -13.76 22.13 10.83
CA ALA A 699 -12.33 22.08 10.54
C ALA A 699 -11.50 23.05 11.38
N TYR A 700 -12.05 24.21 11.72
CA TYR A 700 -11.34 25.20 12.55
C TYR A 700 -11.08 24.70 13.97
N GLU A 701 -11.88 23.76 14.50
CA GLU A 701 -11.55 23.11 15.78
C GLU A 701 -10.29 22.26 15.66
N SER A 702 -10.18 21.46 14.60
CA SER A 702 -9.01 20.61 14.33
C SER A 702 -7.73 21.43 14.08
N GLN A 703 -7.82 22.49 13.27
CA GLN A 703 -6.72 23.44 13.06
C GLN A 703 -6.27 24.08 14.39
N MET A 704 -7.22 24.42 15.27
CA MET A 704 -6.93 24.95 16.61
C MET A 704 -6.26 23.89 17.51
N TYR A 705 -6.74 22.64 17.53
CA TYR A 705 -6.11 21.55 18.31
C TYR A 705 -4.67 21.30 17.86
N THR A 706 -4.45 21.24 16.54
CA THR A 706 -3.10 21.11 15.93
C THR A 706 -2.17 22.25 16.34
N LYS A 707 -2.67 23.50 16.42
CA LYS A 707 -1.86 24.63 16.87
C LYS A 707 -1.65 24.65 18.38
N GLU A 708 -2.63 24.25 19.17
CA GLU A 708 -2.52 24.14 20.63
C GLU A 708 -1.59 22.99 21.07
N PHE A 709 -1.41 21.96 20.23
CA PHE A 709 -0.40 20.91 20.42
C PHE A 709 1.01 21.49 20.49
N GLU A 710 1.44 22.27 19.49
CA GLU A 710 2.73 22.98 19.50
C GLU A 710 2.90 23.83 20.77
N VAL A 711 1.87 24.57 21.14
CA VAL A 711 1.87 25.45 22.32
C VAL A 711 2.06 24.67 23.63
N GLU A 712 1.47 23.48 23.78
CA GLU A 712 1.55 22.72 25.02
C GLU A 712 2.78 21.83 25.11
N ILE A 713 3.12 21.12 24.02
CA ILE A 713 4.28 20.22 23.93
C ILE A 713 5.59 20.97 24.16
N ARG A 714 5.61 22.28 23.85
CA ARG A 714 6.71 23.21 24.16
C ARG A 714 7.19 23.18 25.61
N GLN A 715 6.32 22.86 26.57
CA GLN A 715 6.69 22.78 27.99
C GLN A 715 7.50 21.52 28.33
N GLN A 716 7.58 20.54 27.41
CA GLN A 716 8.23 19.23 27.60
C GLN A 716 9.62 19.16 26.96
N ASP A 717 9.99 20.15 26.15
CA ASP A 717 11.30 20.24 25.50
C ASP A 717 12.44 20.31 26.55
N PRO A 718 13.47 19.44 26.46
CA PRO A 718 14.49 19.30 27.51
C PRO A 718 15.46 20.48 27.66
N ALA A 719 15.53 21.41 26.70
CA ALA A 719 16.33 22.64 26.85
C ALA A 719 15.57 23.78 27.55
N ILE A 720 14.24 23.67 27.73
CA ILE A 720 13.44 24.69 28.41
C ILE A 720 13.77 24.77 29.90
N THR A 721 14.21 25.94 30.33
CA THR A 721 14.15 26.34 31.74
C THR A 721 12.83 27.05 32.01
N SER A 722 11.86 26.33 32.58
CA SER A 722 10.54 26.88 32.89
C SER A 722 10.49 27.62 34.25
N VAL A 723 9.77 28.74 34.28
CA VAL A 723 9.54 29.57 35.47
C VAL A 723 8.05 29.89 35.57
N THR A 724 7.34 29.22 36.47
CA THR A 724 5.93 29.49 36.76
C THR A 724 5.76 30.92 37.29
N ILE A 725 4.97 31.73 36.59
CA ILE A 725 4.58 33.08 37.03
C ILE A 725 3.22 33.00 37.73
N PHE A 726 2.26 32.33 37.12
CA PHE A 726 0.92 32.09 37.68
C PHE A 726 0.54 30.61 37.60
N ASP A 727 -0.01 30.12 38.70
CA ASP A 727 -0.71 28.83 38.81
C ASP A 727 -1.78 29.01 39.92
N GLN A 728 -2.84 29.74 39.60
CA GLN A 728 -3.91 30.08 40.54
C GLN A 728 -5.22 30.45 39.82
N TRP A 729 -6.33 30.52 40.54
CA TRP A 729 -7.59 31.02 39.99
C TRP A 729 -7.61 32.56 39.94
N HIS A 730 -8.06 33.14 38.81
CA HIS A 730 -8.38 34.56 38.71
C HIS A 730 -9.86 34.79 39.05
N ASN A 731 -10.13 35.72 39.98
CA ASN A 731 -11.48 35.87 40.54
C ASN A 731 -12.49 36.56 39.59
N GLY A 732 -12.03 37.45 38.71
CA GLY A 732 -12.82 38.03 37.59
C GLY A 732 -14.17 38.68 37.93
N GLY A 733 -14.94 38.98 36.87
CA GLY A 733 -16.33 39.42 36.92
C GLY A 733 -16.74 40.37 35.79
N TRP A 734 -18.03 40.74 35.79
CA TRP A 734 -18.74 41.55 34.78
C TRP A 734 -18.26 43.02 34.61
N MET A 735 -17.06 43.38 35.06
CA MET A 735 -16.48 44.74 35.00
C MET A 735 -14.96 44.69 34.87
N ALA A 736 -14.36 45.65 34.16
CA ALA A 736 -12.92 45.79 34.11
C ALA A 736 -12.32 46.18 35.48
N GLY A 737 -11.07 45.72 35.74
CA GLY A 737 -10.27 46.18 36.88
C GLY A 737 -10.00 45.12 37.96
N TYR A 738 -10.29 43.85 37.71
CA TYR A 738 -9.81 42.74 38.54
C TYR A 738 -8.31 42.51 38.30
N ASN A 739 -7.59 42.04 39.33
CA ASN A 739 -6.14 41.85 39.26
C ASN A 739 -5.71 40.65 40.12
N SER A 740 -4.83 39.80 39.59
CA SER A 740 -4.10 38.78 40.36
C SER A 740 -2.63 39.18 40.47
N TYR A 741 -1.99 38.82 41.59
CA TYR A 741 -0.58 39.08 41.85
C TYR A 741 0.13 37.75 42.16
N SER A 742 1.39 37.61 41.77
CA SER A 742 2.23 36.44 42.05
C SER A 742 3.71 36.80 42.02
N ASN A 743 4.54 36.00 42.68
CA ASN A 743 5.99 36.19 42.77
C ASN A 743 6.72 35.06 42.02
N ALA A 744 7.20 35.35 40.81
CA ALA A 744 8.02 34.43 40.03
C ALA A 744 9.48 34.48 40.50
N SER A 745 10.19 33.36 40.49
CA SER A 745 11.62 33.31 40.87
C SER A 745 12.46 32.75 39.72
N PHE A 746 13.08 33.66 38.98
CA PHE A 746 13.94 33.36 37.85
C PHE A 746 15.31 32.82 38.32
N PRO A 747 16.02 32.06 37.48
CA PRO A 747 17.43 31.70 37.68
C PRO A 747 18.31 32.90 38.03
N ASN A 748 19.51 32.65 38.58
CA ASN A 748 20.45 33.74 38.89
C ASN A 748 21.03 34.34 37.59
N SER A 749 21.52 35.59 37.65
CA SER A 749 22.08 36.32 36.48
C SER A 749 23.12 35.57 35.64
N THR A 750 23.88 34.63 36.20
CA THR A 750 24.84 33.82 35.43
C THR A 750 24.12 32.85 34.49
N VAL A 751 23.01 32.26 34.96
CA VAL A 751 22.15 31.38 34.15
C VAL A 751 21.27 32.23 33.23
N MET A 752 20.68 33.32 33.72
CA MET A 752 19.91 34.23 32.85
C MET A 752 20.74 34.80 31.69
N SER A 753 22.07 34.92 31.84
CA SER A 753 22.94 35.40 30.76
C SER A 753 23.17 34.39 29.62
N THR A 754 22.80 33.11 29.79
CA THR A 754 22.88 32.14 28.69
C THR A 754 21.67 32.21 27.76
N PHE A 755 20.51 32.69 28.22
CA PHE A 755 19.29 32.73 27.43
C PHE A 755 19.19 33.98 26.54
N ASN A 756 18.92 33.83 25.25
CA ASN A 756 18.49 34.91 24.35
C ASN A 756 16.96 34.95 24.22
N THR A 757 16.30 33.80 24.28
CA THR A 757 14.86 33.64 24.08
C THR A 757 14.07 33.55 25.39
N MET A 758 12.84 34.07 25.37
CA MET A 758 11.86 33.98 26.45
C MET A 758 10.45 33.95 25.86
N GLU A 759 9.81 32.78 25.87
CA GLU A 759 8.41 32.60 25.46
C GLU A 759 7.51 32.58 26.72
N LEU A 760 6.25 33.03 26.59
CA LEU A 760 5.22 32.86 27.62
C LEU A 760 4.19 31.83 27.16
N TYR A 761 4.15 30.68 27.82
CA TYR A 761 2.99 29.81 27.78
C TYR A 761 1.90 30.42 28.68
N PHE A 762 0.72 30.66 28.13
CA PHE A 762 -0.46 31.11 28.88
C PHE A 762 -1.69 30.26 28.53
N TYR A 763 -2.28 29.63 29.53
CA TYR A 763 -3.58 28.98 29.46
C TYR A 763 -4.57 29.68 30.39
N HIS A 764 -5.73 30.05 29.84
CA HIS A 764 -6.86 30.64 30.56
C HIS A 764 -8.08 29.71 30.44
N SER A 765 -8.38 28.95 31.51
CA SER A 765 -9.51 28.00 31.51
C SER A 765 -10.87 28.71 31.65
N CYS A 766 -11.95 28.11 31.13
CA CYS A 766 -13.31 28.60 31.32
C CYS A 766 -14.32 27.51 31.71
N ASP A 767 -14.10 26.91 32.87
CA ASP A 767 -14.91 25.84 33.46
C ASP A 767 -16.40 26.21 33.59
N GLU A 768 -16.71 27.50 33.77
CA GLU A 768 -18.06 28.02 34.08
C GLU A 768 -18.88 28.46 32.83
N HIS A 769 -18.42 28.21 31.60
CA HIS A 769 -19.12 28.68 30.38
C HIS A 769 -20.56 28.11 30.23
N LYS A 770 -20.78 26.82 30.54
CA LYS A 770 -22.10 26.16 30.43
C LYS A 770 -23.14 26.76 31.38
N THR A 771 -22.68 27.39 32.47
CA THR A 771 -23.52 28.00 33.52
C THR A 771 -23.43 29.53 33.56
N ARG A 772 -22.87 30.20 32.53
CA ARG A 772 -22.65 31.66 32.44
C ARG A 772 -23.83 32.55 32.87
N TYR A 773 -25.07 32.08 32.70
CA TYR A 773 -26.30 32.81 33.02
C TYR A 773 -27.12 32.22 34.18
N ASP A 774 -26.67 31.14 34.81
CA ASP A 774 -27.38 30.49 35.91
C ASP A 774 -26.88 31.04 37.26
N SER A 775 -27.78 31.64 38.03
CA SER A 775 -27.50 31.94 39.43
C SER A 775 -27.80 30.68 40.24
N ASP A 776 -26.75 30.08 40.82
CA ASP A 776 -26.74 28.79 41.54
C ASP A 776 -27.78 28.62 42.68
N GLY A 777 -28.48 29.70 43.03
CA GLY A 777 -29.52 29.75 44.04
C GLY A 777 -29.06 30.25 45.40
N ASP A 778 -27.76 30.52 45.60
CA ASP A 778 -27.20 31.05 46.85
C ASP A 778 -27.39 32.59 46.96
N GLY A 779 -27.42 33.29 45.82
CA GLY A 779 -27.63 34.73 45.71
C GLY A 779 -26.41 35.53 45.24
N THR A 780 -25.31 34.85 44.90
CA THR A 780 -24.23 35.35 44.06
C THR A 780 -24.60 35.29 42.57
N ASN A 781 -23.86 36.03 41.75
CA ASN A 781 -24.02 36.08 40.29
C ASN A 781 -22.67 35.69 39.65
N ASP A 782 -22.12 34.54 40.03
CA ASP A 782 -20.79 34.08 39.65
C ASP A 782 -20.83 33.55 38.20
N ALA A 783 -20.45 34.29 37.15
CA ALA A 783 -19.27 35.15 36.89
C ALA A 783 -18.07 34.46 36.21
N GLY A 784 -18.26 33.33 35.51
CA GLY A 784 -17.25 32.71 34.63
C GLY A 784 -16.74 33.58 33.48
N CYS A 785 -15.98 33.01 32.54
CA CYS A 785 -15.51 33.80 31.38
C CYS A 785 -16.71 34.35 30.56
N HIS A 786 -16.57 35.57 30.07
CA HIS A 786 -17.68 36.41 29.60
C HIS A 786 -17.95 36.21 28.09
N GLU A 787 -19.14 36.59 27.62
CA GLU A 787 -19.46 36.74 26.19
C GLU A 787 -18.82 37.96 25.48
N TRP A 788 -17.70 38.51 25.97
CA TRP A 788 -16.99 39.65 25.36
C TRP A 788 -15.47 39.43 25.28
N ASP A 789 -14.86 40.13 24.33
CA ASP A 789 -13.44 40.24 24.02
C ASP A 789 -12.76 41.38 24.82
N TYR A 790 -12.36 41.09 26.06
CA TYR A 790 -11.67 42.03 26.94
C TYR A 790 -10.15 42.03 26.74
N LEU A 791 -9.56 43.22 26.89
CA LEU A 791 -8.11 43.41 27.05
C LEU A 791 -7.60 42.82 28.37
N GLU A 792 -6.64 41.92 28.29
CA GLU A 792 -5.91 41.38 29.44
C GLU A 792 -4.42 41.76 29.38
N TYR A 793 -3.85 42.04 30.55
CA TYR A 793 -2.49 42.58 30.70
C TYR A 793 -1.68 41.78 31.72
N LEU A 794 -0.57 41.20 31.27
CA LEU A 794 0.53 40.81 32.16
C LEU A 794 1.44 42.02 32.38
N LYS A 795 1.67 42.36 33.64
CA LYS A 795 2.52 43.49 34.05
C LYS A 795 3.58 43.06 35.05
N ILE A 796 4.77 43.67 34.96
CA ILE A 796 5.89 43.46 35.89
C ILE A 796 6.00 44.64 36.86
N CYS A 797 6.45 44.39 38.09
CA CYS A 797 6.55 45.38 39.16
C CYS A 797 8.01 45.76 39.44
N GLU A 798 8.30 47.06 39.65
CA GLU A 798 9.66 47.54 39.99
C GLU A 798 10.13 47.09 41.39
N GLU A 799 9.19 46.95 42.35
CA GLU A 799 9.47 46.48 43.71
C GLU A 799 8.49 45.37 44.14
N VAL A 800 9.04 44.25 44.63
CA VAL A 800 8.29 43.04 45.00
C VAL A 800 7.41 43.24 46.24
N ASN A 801 6.13 42.89 46.18
CA ASN A 801 5.07 43.18 47.17
C ASN A 801 4.71 44.68 47.26
N VAL A 802 4.98 45.46 46.21
CA VAL A 802 4.71 46.90 46.15
C VAL A 802 3.86 47.20 44.92
N HIS A 803 2.59 46.75 44.98
CA HIS A 803 1.64 46.71 43.87
C HIS A 803 1.47 48.02 43.08
N SER A 804 1.82 49.18 43.67
CA SER A 804 1.82 50.48 42.99
C SER A 804 2.92 50.66 41.95
N THR A 805 3.91 49.77 41.90
CA THR A 805 4.99 49.76 40.90
C THR A 805 4.69 48.87 39.68
N CYS A 806 3.59 48.12 39.70
CA CYS A 806 3.18 47.19 38.65
C CYS A 806 2.52 47.90 37.44
N GLY A 807 3.20 48.92 36.91
CA GLY A 807 2.74 49.72 35.77
C GLY A 807 3.16 49.18 34.41
N THR A 808 4.38 48.65 34.34
CA THR A 808 5.06 48.20 33.12
C THR A 808 4.34 47.01 32.49
N GLU A 809 3.90 47.17 31.25
CA GLU A 809 3.34 46.09 30.45
C GLU A 809 4.43 45.14 29.97
N PHE A 810 4.16 43.83 30.06
CA PHE A 810 5.09 42.75 29.73
C PHE A 810 4.54 41.85 28.60
N ALA A 811 3.23 41.55 28.64
CA ALA A 811 2.49 40.94 27.54
C ALA A 811 1.01 41.38 27.57
N ARG A 812 0.32 41.23 26.43
CA ARG A 812 -1.09 41.59 26.25
C ARG A 812 -1.83 40.47 25.53
N TYR A 813 -3.06 40.22 25.95
CA TYR A 813 -3.95 39.20 25.38
C TYR A 813 -5.34 39.80 25.18
N ILE A 814 -6.16 39.17 24.35
CA ILE A 814 -7.59 39.48 24.25
C ILE A 814 -8.38 38.21 24.56
N THR A 815 -9.36 38.29 25.46
CA THR A 815 -10.19 37.12 25.78
C THR A 815 -10.94 36.61 24.56
N THR A 816 -11.21 35.31 24.55
CA THR A 816 -12.20 34.71 23.65
C THR A 816 -13.59 35.29 23.91
N TYR A 817 -14.49 35.13 22.94
CA TYR A 817 -15.94 35.18 23.16
C TYR A 817 -16.45 33.91 23.86
N GLY A 818 -15.97 33.70 25.08
CA GLY A 818 -16.57 32.76 26.03
C GLY A 818 -16.17 31.29 25.91
N ARG A 819 -14.96 31.01 25.43
CA ARG A 819 -14.26 29.70 25.39
C ARG A 819 -12.99 29.75 26.28
N GLU A 820 -12.40 28.61 26.60
CA GLU A 820 -10.99 28.52 27.02
C GLU A 820 -10.03 28.98 25.92
N GLY A 821 -8.76 29.25 26.25
CA GLY A 821 -7.73 29.59 25.27
C GLY A 821 -6.31 29.36 25.77
N GLN A 822 -5.41 29.04 24.84
CA GLN A 822 -4.04 28.59 25.10
C GLN A 822 -3.07 29.20 24.07
N TRP A 823 -2.02 29.88 24.53
CA TRP A 823 -1.12 30.66 23.67
C TRP A 823 0.36 30.51 24.06
N LEU A 824 1.23 30.64 23.04
CA LEU A 824 2.67 30.80 23.19
C LEU A 824 3.09 32.16 22.61
N THR A 825 3.47 33.09 23.49
CA THR A 825 3.83 34.47 23.13
C THR A 825 5.32 34.70 23.24
N ASP A 826 6.00 35.00 22.13
CA ASP A 826 7.37 35.48 22.20
C ASP A 826 7.44 36.86 22.89
N VAL A 827 8.28 36.95 23.93
CA VAL A 827 8.61 38.18 24.64
C VAL A 827 10.13 38.32 24.84
N SER A 828 10.93 37.63 24.02
CA SER A 828 12.40 37.59 24.08
C SER A 828 13.04 38.98 24.17
N PRO A 829 12.59 40.02 23.44
CA PRO A 829 13.14 41.37 23.60
C PRO A 829 12.98 41.97 25.01
N PHE A 830 12.05 41.48 25.84
CA PHE A 830 11.85 41.94 27.23
C PHE A 830 12.66 41.15 28.27
N LEU A 831 13.50 40.18 27.87
CA LEU A 831 14.40 39.43 28.76
C LEU A 831 15.30 40.37 29.60
N PHE A 832 15.63 41.57 29.08
CA PHE A 832 16.40 42.58 29.83
C PHE A 832 15.74 43.01 31.16
N MET A 833 14.42 42.86 31.31
CA MET A 833 13.69 43.22 32.53
C MET A 833 13.91 42.22 33.67
N VAL A 834 14.23 40.95 33.33
CA VAL A 834 14.43 39.84 34.28
C VAL A 834 15.87 39.28 34.32
N LYS A 835 16.76 39.76 33.44
CA LYS A 835 18.14 39.28 33.25
C LYS A 835 19.01 39.19 34.51
N ASP A 836 18.75 40.02 35.53
CA ASP A 836 19.55 40.04 36.76
C ASP A 836 19.17 38.87 37.70
N GLY A 837 18.02 38.23 37.45
CA GLY A 837 17.60 37.00 38.10
C GLY A 837 17.00 37.17 39.49
N GLY A 838 16.51 36.07 40.05
CA GLY A 838 15.85 36.05 41.35
C GLY A 838 14.35 36.40 41.28
N THR A 839 13.80 36.94 42.37
CA THR A 839 12.35 37.07 42.54
C THR A 839 11.80 38.40 42.01
N TYR A 840 10.79 38.32 41.15
CA TYR A 840 10.03 39.45 40.58
C TYR A 840 8.54 39.28 40.89
N GLU A 841 7.83 40.38 41.15
CA GLU A 841 6.37 40.38 41.27
C GLU A 841 5.73 40.67 39.90
N PHE A 842 4.71 39.90 39.57
CA PHE A 842 3.88 40.07 38.38
C PHE A 842 2.42 40.32 38.77
N LYS A 843 1.75 41.11 37.94
CA LYS A 843 0.36 41.52 38.06
C LYS A 843 -0.37 41.18 36.77
N PHE A 844 -1.25 40.17 36.82
CA PHE A 844 -2.24 39.93 35.78
C PHE A 844 -3.44 40.85 36.01
N SER A 845 -3.98 41.42 34.94
CA SER A 845 -5.11 42.35 34.97
C SER A 845 -6.08 41.99 33.85
N GLY A 846 -7.26 41.51 34.19
CA GLY A 846 -8.25 41.02 33.24
C GLY A 846 -9.68 41.26 33.73
N ALA A 847 -10.64 40.70 33.01
CA ALA A 847 -12.06 40.72 33.40
C ALA A 847 -12.62 39.30 33.60
N ASN A 848 -12.22 38.34 32.77
CA ASN A 848 -12.74 36.97 32.85
C ASN A 848 -12.24 36.25 34.11
N LYS A 849 -13.13 35.51 34.77
CA LYS A 849 -12.82 34.54 35.82
C LYS A 849 -12.42 33.22 35.17
N GLY A 850 -11.38 32.56 35.68
CA GLY A 850 -10.86 31.32 35.14
C GLY A 850 -9.58 30.85 35.82
N GLY A 851 -9.10 29.68 35.45
CA GLY A 851 -7.77 29.18 35.84
C GLY A 851 -6.69 29.97 35.10
N LEU A 852 -5.74 30.55 35.84
CA LEU A 852 -4.66 31.37 35.32
C LEU A 852 -3.32 30.62 35.45
N ARG A 853 -2.94 29.86 34.41
CA ARG A 853 -1.65 29.17 34.32
C ARG A 853 -0.76 29.89 33.31
N LEU A 854 0.28 30.58 33.80
CA LEU A 854 1.21 31.35 32.98
C LEU A 854 2.66 31.05 33.40
N ILE A 855 3.47 30.62 32.44
CA ILE A 855 4.82 30.11 32.66
C ILE A 855 5.75 30.76 31.63
N ALA A 856 6.85 31.37 32.10
CA ALA A 856 7.93 31.79 31.22
C ALA A 856 8.82 30.60 30.88
N LEU A 857 9.09 30.40 29.60
CA LEU A 857 9.93 29.34 29.07
C LEU A 857 11.21 30.01 28.54
N LEU A 858 12.36 29.69 29.14
CA LEU A 858 13.66 30.32 28.86
C LEU A 858 14.59 29.33 28.14
N SER A 859 15.29 29.80 27.11
CA SER A 859 16.12 28.93 26.25
C SER A 859 17.20 29.72 25.50
N ASN A 860 17.98 29.02 24.67
CA ASN A 860 19.11 29.58 23.92
C ASN A 860 19.20 29.11 22.46
N TRP A 861 18.05 28.91 21.79
CA TRP A 861 18.01 28.61 20.35
C TRP A 861 18.35 29.86 19.52
N ASP A 862 18.80 29.67 18.28
CA ASP A 862 19.31 30.73 17.40
C ASP A 862 20.26 31.72 18.12
N ASP A 863 21.27 31.18 18.82
CA ASP A 863 22.21 31.99 19.61
C ASP A 863 23.19 32.77 18.73
N ASP A 864 22.70 33.90 18.20
CA ASP A 864 23.47 34.96 17.53
C ASP A 864 24.53 35.63 18.43
N GLY A 865 24.61 35.24 19.70
CA GLY A 865 25.49 35.81 20.71
C GLY A 865 25.09 37.21 21.15
N LEU A 866 23.90 37.71 20.80
CA LEU A 866 23.33 38.96 21.30
C LEU A 866 22.40 38.68 22.49
N ARG A 867 22.35 39.62 23.45
CA ARG A 867 21.44 39.55 24.61
C ARG A 867 20.77 40.90 24.86
N PRO A 868 19.44 40.95 25.08
CA PRO A 868 18.75 42.16 25.54
C PRO A 868 19.38 42.69 26.84
N SER A 869 20.07 43.82 26.77
CA SER A 869 20.85 44.36 27.90
C SER A 869 20.11 45.46 28.66
N SER A 870 19.28 46.24 27.97
CA SER A 870 18.48 47.32 28.52
C SER A 870 17.40 47.78 27.54
N GLY A 871 16.42 48.55 28.01
CA GLY A 871 15.40 49.15 27.15
C GLY A 871 14.94 50.53 27.63
N GLU A 872 14.44 51.33 26.70
CA GLU A 872 13.99 52.71 26.91
C GLU A 872 12.56 52.89 26.36
N PHE A 873 11.59 53.17 27.24
CA PHE A 873 10.19 53.37 26.85
C PHE A 873 10.01 54.63 26.00
N LEU A 874 9.25 54.50 24.91
CA LEU A 874 9.05 55.54 23.90
C LEU A 874 7.69 56.22 24.05
N PHE A 875 6.62 55.52 23.66
CA PHE A 875 5.30 56.09 23.41
C PHE A 875 4.17 55.20 23.94
N GLU A 876 3.19 55.88 24.53
CA GLU A 876 1.90 55.34 24.95
C GLU A 876 0.80 55.77 23.96
N GLY A 877 -0.26 54.98 23.86
CA GLY A 877 -1.38 55.16 22.96
C GLY A 877 -2.37 56.31 23.30
N GLY A 878 -3.67 55.99 23.25
CA GLY A 878 -4.79 56.88 23.57
C GLY A 878 -5.78 57.09 22.41
N ALA A 879 -6.72 58.03 22.61
CA ALA A 879 -7.86 58.25 21.73
C ALA A 879 -7.46 58.64 20.29
N PHE A 880 -7.84 57.82 19.31
CA PHE A 880 -7.42 57.94 17.91
C PHE A 880 -8.34 58.89 17.15
N ARG A 881 -8.10 60.19 17.32
CA ARG A 881 -8.90 61.30 16.78
C ARG A 881 -7.97 62.39 16.22
N GLY A 882 -8.53 63.52 15.79
CA GLY A 882 -7.82 64.58 15.07
C GLY A 882 -6.57 65.13 15.78
N GLU A 883 -6.50 65.03 17.10
CA GLU A 883 -5.36 65.44 17.93
C GLU A 883 -4.33 64.32 18.23
N TYR A 884 -4.50 63.06 17.79
CA TYR A 884 -3.68 61.91 18.23
C TYR A 884 -2.16 62.09 18.01
N ASN A 885 -1.76 62.76 16.93
CA ASN A 885 -0.35 63.09 16.63
C ASN A 885 0.11 64.45 17.20
N THR A 886 -0.72 65.13 17.99
CA THR A 886 -0.37 66.38 18.68
C THR A 886 0.19 66.07 20.06
N GLU A 887 1.39 66.55 20.37
CA GLU A 887 1.99 66.32 21.68
C GLU A 887 1.25 67.04 22.81
N THR A 888 1.04 66.32 23.91
CA THR A 888 0.50 66.84 25.17
C THR A 888 1.47 66.52 26.31
N PRO A 889 1.34 67.15 27.51
CA PRO A 889 2.20 66.81 28.65
C PRO A 889 2.12 65.35 29.13
N THR A 890 1.10 64.61 28.69
CA THR A 890 0.86 63.20 29.01
C THR A 890 1.06 62.26 27.81
N GLN A 891 0.93 62.75 26.58
CA GLN A 891 1.15 61.96 25.35
C GLN A 891 2.27 62.58 24.52
N LYS A 892 3.46 61.98 24.59
CA LYS A 892 4.58 62.32 23.70
C LYS A 892 4.40 61.68 22.33
N ARG A 893 4.99 62.28 21.31
CA ARG A 893 5.17 61.71 19.97
C ARG A 893 6.63 61.79 19.50
N GLN A 894 7.48 62.60 20.14
CA GLN A 894 8.95 62.56 19.98
C GLN A 894 9.65 62.09 21.27
N HIS A 895 10.73 61.32 21.14
CA HIS A 895 11.59 60.91 22.26
C HIS A 895 13.07 60.91 21.85
N ASN A 896 13.96 61.26 22.78
CA ASN A 896 15.41 61.34 22.51
C ASN A 896 16.11 60.13 23.12
N LEU A 897 16.60 59.22 22.27
CA LEU A 897 17.23 57.98 22.69
C LEU A 897 18.58 58.22 23.37
N THR A 898 18.85 57.50 24.45
CA THR A 898 20.13 57.51 25.17
C THR A 898 20.86 56.17 24.95
N ILE A 899 21.46 56.01 23.76
CA ILE A 899 22.15 54.78 23.35
C ILE A 899 23.22 54.37 24.39
N PRO A 900 23.16 53.15 24.96
CA PRO A 900 24.16 52.64 25.90
C PRO A 900 25.57 52.50 25.27
N GLN A 901 26.60 52.46 26.12
CA GLN A 901 27.95 52.13 25.67
C GLN A 901 28.11 50.61 25.59
N GLY A 902 28.32 50.08 24.38
CA GLY A 902 28.52 48.64 24.14
C GLY A 902 27.41 47.98 23.32
N THR A 903 26.32 48.71 23.04
CA THR A 903 25.23 48.27 22.17
C THR A 903 25.75 47.78 20.81
N ALA A 904 25.42 46.53 20.48
CA ALA A 904 25.72 45.88 19.21
C ALA A 904 24.54 45.97 18.23
N LYS A 905 23.31 45.76 18.73
CA LYS A 905 22.03 45.90 18.01
C LYS A 905 21.06 46.77 18.82
N ALA A 906 20.18 47.50 18.15
CA ALA A 906 19.08 48.23 18.76
C ALA A 906 17.80 48.05 17.95
N GLU A 907 16.68 47.83 18.62
CA GLU A 907 15.42 47.39 18.01
C GLU A 907 14.24 48.18 18.59
N ILE A 908 13.30 48.62 17.76
CA ILE A 908 11.99 49.08 18.25
C ILE A 908 11.16 47.84 18.54
N VAL A 909 10.49 47.80 19.70
CA VAL A 909 9.57 46.73 20.08
C VAL A 909 8.24 47.36 20.52
N ALA A 910 7.11 46.90 19.98
CA ALA A 910 5.81 47.46 20.29
C ALA A 910 4.67 46.44 20.38
N LEU A 911 3.82 46.60 21.41
CA LEU A 911 2.51 45.95 21.53
C LEU A 911 1.44 46.94 21.06
N ILE A 912 0.71 46.58 20.00
CA ILE A 912 -0.17 47.50 19.25
C ILE A 912 -1.55 46.85 19.04
N THR A 913 -2.61 47.47 19.55
CA THR A 913 -3.99 47.06 19.25
C THR A 913 -4.91 48.27 19.10
N GLY A 914 -5.70 48.33 18.03
CA GLY A 914 -6.75 49.33 17.84
C GLY A 914 -8.08 48.91 18.49
N HIS A 915 -8.87 49.87 18.98
CA HIS A 915 -10.14 49.65 19.70
C HIS A 915 -11.20 50.71 19.31
N GLY A 916 -12.49 50.36 19.40
CA GLY A 916 -13.63 51.26 19.19
C GLY A 916 -14.45 50.95 17.92
N PHE A 917 -15.77 51.16 18.00
CA PHE A 917 -16.76 50.68 17.02
C PHE A 917 -17.92 51.66 16.84
N GLN A 918 -18.26 51.99 15.59
CA GLN A 918 -19.35 52.87 15.13
C GLN A 918 -19.33 54.33 15.62
N ASP A 919 -18.27 54.79 16.29
CA ASP A 919 -18.07 56.20 16.65
C ASP A 919 -17.93 57.14 15.42
N ASP A 920 -17.53 56.64 14.24
CA ASP A 920 -17.29 57.43 13.02
C ASP A 920 -17.50 56.66 11.69
N ASP A 921 -17.51 57.38 10.55
CA ASP A 921 -17.70 56.83 9.20
C ASP A 921 -16.64 55.78 8.78
N ALA A 922 -15.44 55.81 9.37
CA ALA A 922 -14.34 54.89 9.03
C ALA A 922 -14.32 53.64 9.91
N ASN A 923 -15.14 53.62 10.98
CA ASN A 923 -15.20 52.56 11.99
C ASN A 923 -13.83 52.30 12.64
N CYS A 924 -13.07 53.37 12.93
CA CYS A 924 -11.82 53.26 13.67
C CYS A 924 -12.06 53.09 15.20
N ALA A 925 -11.12 52.59 16.00
CA ALA A 925 -9.80 52.07 15.62
C ALA A 925 -9.70 50.54 15.73
N GLU A 926 -10.70 49.83 16.26
CA GLU A 926 -10.72 48.36 16.23
C GLU A 926 -10.76 47.84 14.80
N PHE A 927 -11.52 48.55 13.97
CA PHE A 927 -12.12 48.02 12.78
C PHE A 927 -11.73 48.82 11.52
N CYS A 928 -10.58 49.49 11.55
CA CYS A 928 -9.96 50.16 10.42
C CYS A 928 -8.44 49.92 10.45
N ASN A 929 -7.75 49.96 9.31
CA ASN A 929 -6.30 49.80 9.23
C ASN A 929 -5.62 51.04 9.85
N SER A 930 -5.25 50.95 11.13
CA SER A 930 -4.38 51.93 11.77
C SER A 930 -2.92 51.65 11.40
N GLU A 931 -2.25 52.67 10.87
CA GLU A 931 -0.84 52.61 10.45
C GLU A 931 0.04 53.24 11.54
N HIS A 932 1.13 52.57 11.92
CA HIS A 932 1.95 52.89 13.08
C HIS A 932 3.39 53.19 12.64
N ARG A 933 3.66 54.45 12.28
CA ARG A 933 4.91 54.85 11.63
C ARG A 933 5.93 55.42 12.63
N PHE A 934 7.14 54.87 12.62
CA PHE A 934 8.28 55.30 13.41
C PHE A 934 9.36 55.90 12.50
N LEU A 935 9.94 57.04 12.89
CA LEU A 935 10.91 57.77 12.10
C LEU A 935 12.10 58.24 12.96
N MET A 936 13.34 58.05 12.50
CA MET A 936 14.53 58.61 13.15
C MET A 936 15.63 58.91 12.13
N ASN A 937 16.32 60.04 12.30
CA ASN A 937 17.51 60.45 11.53
C ASN A 937 17.36 60.51 9.99
N GLY A 938 16.15 60.36 9.44
CA GLY A 938 15.88 60.31 8.00
C GLY A 938 15.57 58.92 7.46
N PHE A 939 15.56 57.91 8.32
CA PHE A 939 14.95 56.59 8.08
C PHE A 939 13.56 56.54 8.70
N ASP A 940 12.72 55.63 8.20
CA ASP A 940 11.41 55.32 8.76
C ASP A 940 10.95 53.89 8.45
N THR A 941 9.98 53.42 9.23
CA THR A 941 9.32 52.11 9.11
C THR A 941 7.87 52.24 9.59
N GLN A 942 7.01 51.28 9.29
CA GLN A 942 5.67 51.19 9.89
C GLN A 942 5.21 49.76 10.13
N GLN A 943 4.31 49.59 11.11
CA GLN A 943 3.41 48.44 11.18
C GLN A 943 2.01 48.87 10.74
N ASP A 944 1.30 48.03 9.99
CA ASP A 944 -0.09 48.24 9.63
C ASP A 944 -0.89 46.92 9.65
N PHE A 945 -2.21 47.01 9.55
CA PHE A 945 -3.15 45.89 9.71
C PHE A 945 -4.15 45.87 8.54
N PRO A 946 -3.70 45.55 7.32
CA PRO A 946 -4.48 45.76 6.09
C PRO A 946 -5.78 44.97 6.04
N HIS A 947 -5.85 43.82 6.72
CA HIS A 947 -7.08 43.01 6.85
C HIS A 947 -8.23 43.77 7.53
N ALA A 948 -7.94 44.75 8.39
CA ALA A 948 -8.96 45.58 9.06
C ALA A 948 -9.68 46.56 8.11
N GLY A 949 -9.13 46.81 6.91
CA GLY A 949 -9.73 47.63 5.85
C GLY A 949 -9.47 49.15 5.97
N ASN A 950 -9.45 49.86 4.85
CA ASN A 950 -9.25 51.32 4.76
C ASN A 950 -10.25 51.98 3.79
N SER A 951 -10.09 53.25 3.41
CA SER A 951 -11.08 53.91 2.53
C SER A 951 -11.11 53.39 1.08
N THR A 952 -10.15 52.55 0.70
CA THR A 952 -10.04 51.94 -0.64
C THR A 952 -10.26 50.42 -0.66
N THR A 953 -10.02 49.75 0.46
CA THR A 953 -10.07 48.29 0.61
C THR A 953 -11.02 47.93 1.75
N ASN A 954 -12.10 47.21 1.45
CA ASN A 954 -13.02 46.72 2.49
C ASN A 954 -12.29 45.80 3.48
N ARG A 955 -12.73 45.78 4.74
CA ARG A 955 -12.32 44.78 5.73
C ARG A 955 -12.52 43.37 5.19
N ASP A 956 -11.58 42.47 5.48
CA ASP A 956 -11.81 41.03 5.41
C ASP A 956 -12.86 40.59 6.44
N SER A 957 -14.00 40.08 5.96
CA SER A 957 -15.10 39.61 6.82
C SER A 957 -14.75 38.38 7.64
N GLU A 958 -13.63 37.72 7.34
CA GLU A 958 -13.20 36.43 7.91
C GLU A 958 -11.70 36.44 8.27
N GLY A 959 -11.06 37.61 8.37
CA GLY A 959 -9.62 37.73 8.57
C GLY A 959 -9.08 37.11 9.87
N CYS A 960 -9.86 37.14 10.96
CA CYS A 960 -9.47 36.44 12.20
C CYS A 960 -9.78 34.94 12.16
N LEU A 961 -10.80 34.53 11.40
CA LEU A 961 -11.06 33.11 11.12
C LEU A 961 -9.96 32.47 10.26
N LYS A 962 -9.29 33.25 9.40
CA LYS A 962 -8.09 32.84 8.66
C LYS A 962 -6.84 32.72 9.55
N GLN A 963 -6.85 33.29 10.75
CA GLN A 963 -5.74 33.25 11.72
C GLN A 963 -5.91 32.14 12.78
N VAL A 964 -6.78 31.15 12.53
CA VAL A 964 -6.94 29.99 13.43
C VAL A 964 -5.66 29.15 13.46
N VAL A 965 -5.06 28.88 12.30
CA VAL A 965 -3.74 28.22 12.17
C VAL A 965 -2.61 28.98 12.86
N ASP A 966 -2.75 30.31 13.03
CA ASP A 966 -1.79 31.17 13.71
C ASP A 966 -2.01 31.24 15.25
N GLY A 967 -3.08 30.62 15.77
CA GLY A 967 -3.41 30.58 17.20
C GLY A 967 -4.65 31.39 17.63
N THR A 968 -5.57 31.73 16.71
CA THR A 968 -6.89 32.26 17.07
C THR A 968 -7.83 31.12 17.48
N VAL A 969 -8.35 31.12 18.70
CA VAL A 969 -9.33 30.12 19.18
C VAL A 969 -10.56 30.06 18.26
N ALA A 970 -10.95 28.87 17.82
CA ALA A 970 -12.05 28.66 16.88
C ALA A 970 -13.45 28.80 17.51
N ASN A 971 -14.46 28.94 16.65
CA ASN A 971 -15.90 28.74 16.93
C ASN A 971 -16.47 29.42 18.19
N GLN A 972 -15.93 30.59 18.53
CA GLN A 972 -16.36 31.37 19.68
C GLN A 972 -17.80 31.91 19.49
N LEU A 973 -18.48 32.31 20.57
CA LEU A 973 -19.92 32.61 20.51
C LEU A 973 -20.27 34.01 19.96
N GLY A 974 -19.28 34.85 19.65
CA GLY A 974 -19.48 36.26 19.29
C GLY A 974 -18.99 36.64 17.90
N SER A 975 -18.47 37.85 17.76
CA SER A 975 -18.09 38.44 16.46
C SER A 975 -16.69 38.04 15.96
N TRP A 976 -16.19 36.88 16.40
CA TRP A 976 -14.79 36.47 16.27
C TRP A 976 -14.20 36.40 14.84
N PRO A 977 -14.93 36.06 13.76
CA PRO A 977 -14.30 35.90 12.43
C PRO A 977 -13.77 37.20 11.82
N TYR A 978 -14.35 38.35 12.17
CA TYR A 978 -14.04 39.64 11.55
C TYR A 978 -12.62 40.13 11.90
N ALA A 979 -11.93 40.68 10.90
CA ALA A 979 -10.60 41.28 11.09
C ALA A 979 -10.62 42.56 11.95
N ARG A 980 -9.65 42.67 12.90
CA ARG A 980 -9.35 43.87 13.68
C ARG A 980 -7.93 44.42 13.42
N ALA A 981 -7.65 45.61 13.94
CA ALA A 981 -6.34 46.23 13.91
C ALA A 981 -5.38 45.67 14.98
N GLY A 982 -4.64 44.62 14.63
CA GLY A 982 -3.49 44.10 15.41
C GLY A 982 -3.82 43.08 16.50
N TRP A 983 -5.00 42.47 16.44
CA TRP A 983 -5.41 41.39 17.34
C TRP A 983 -6.56 40.57 16.74
N CYS A 984 -6.80 39.39 17.30
CA CYS A 984 -8.03 38.65 17.15
C CYS A 984 -8.56 38.26 18.55
N PRO A 985 -9.89 38.15 18.75
CA PRO A 985 -10.44 37.64 20.01
C PRO A 985 -9.90 36.23 20.26
N GLY A 986 -9.41 35.93 21.46
CA GLY A 986 -8.82 34.62 21.73
C GLY A 986 -7.50 34.36 21.00
N MET A 987 -6.74 35.40 20.66
CA MET A 987 -5.36 35.34 20.16
C MET A 987 -4.48 36.22 21.05
N ASP A 988 -3.19 35.88 21.17
CA ASP A 988 -2.23 36.72 21.87
C ASP A 988 -1.72 37.89 21.01
N VAL A 989 -1.42 39.01 21.65
CA VAL A 989 -0.92 40.20 20.94
C VAL A 989 0.59 40.05 20.75
N LYS A 990 0.99 39.53 19.58
CA LYS A 990 2.40 39.39 19.19
C LYS A 990 3.14 40.73 19.29
N GLN A 991 4.40 40.68 19.70
CA GLN A 991 5.28 41.86 19.68
C GLN A 991 5.69 42.16 18.23
N TRP A 992 5.47 43.39 17.75
CA TRP A 992 6.10 43.86 16.51
C TRP A 992 7.50 44.38 16.83
N SER A 993 8.50 43.96 16.06
CA SER A 993 9.89 44.37 16.21
C SER A 993 10.50 44.93 14.91
N HIS A 994 11.49 45.82 15.03
CA HIS A 994 12.23 46.37 13.88
C HIS A 994 13.64 46.85 14.24
N ASP A 995 14.67 46.32 13.57
CA ASP A 995 16.07 46.72 13.77
C ASP A 995 16.32 48.16 13.30
N ILE A 996 16.79 49.01 14.22
CA ILE A 996 17.13 50.42 14.00
C ILE A 996 18.62 50.71 14.23
N THR A 997 19.46 49.68 14.32
CA THR A 997 20.91 49.77 14.55
C THR A 997 21.57 50.66 13.49
N SER A 998 21.17 50.48 12.23
CA SER A 998 21.65 51.27 11.08
C SER A 998 21.17 52.73 11.11
N TRP A 999 20.12 53.05 11.87
CA TRP A 999 19.57 54.40 11.98
C TRP A 999 20.33 55.26 12.99
N ILE A 1000 21.13 54.65 13.88
CA ILE A 1000 21.78 55.36 15.00
C ILE A 1000 22.93 56.26 14.52
N ASN A 1001 22.81 57.56 14.81
CA ASN A 1001 23.86 58.54 14.57
C ASN A 1001 24.94 58.46 15.68
N THR A 1002 25.99 57.69 15.42
CA THR A 1002 27.15 57.54 16.30
C THR A 1002 28.10 58.75 16.31
N SER A 1003 27.89 59.74 15.44
CA SER A 1003 28.77 60.93 15.30
C SER A 1003 28.45 62.07 16.29
N GLY A 1004 27.72 61.78 17.37
CA GLY A 1004 27.39 62.74 18.43
C GLY A 1004 26.23 63.68 18.12
N GLY A 1005 25.36 63.32 17.17
CA GLY A 1005 24.05 63.95 16.99
C GLY A 1005 23.03 63.42 18.01
N THR A 1006 21.90 64.13 18.18
CA THR A 1006 20.77 63.61 18.96
C THR A 1006 19.98 62.61 18.12
N ASN A 1007 19.86 61.38 18.61
CA ASN A 1007 18.96 60.37 18.06
C ASN A 1007 17.54 60.66 18.57
N ASN A 1008 16.69 61.23 17.70
CA ASN A 1008 15.30 61.56 18.03
C ASN A 1008 14.37 60.63 17.25
N MET A 1009 13.63 59.80 18.00
CA MET A 1009 12.56 58.95 17.48
C MET A 1009 11.25 59.75 17.46
N LEU A 1010 10.50 59.62 16.37
CA LEU A 1010 9.17 60.22 16.17
C LEU A 1010 8.19 59.09 15.85
N TYR A 1011 7.04 59.06 16.52
CA TYR A 1011 5.95 58.12 16.26
C TYR A 1011 4.68 58.84 15.79
N ARG A 1012 3.95 58.24 14.84
CA ARG A 1012 2.67 58.73 14.33
C ARG A 1012 1.71 57.57 14.10
N GLY A 1013 0.47 57.72 14.57
CA GLY A 1013 -0.66 56.89 14.13
C GLY A 1013 -1.32 57.55 12.92
N LEU A 1014 -1.50 56.81 11.84
CA LEU A 1014 -2.01 57.30 10.55
C LEU A 1014 -3.19 56.42 10.09
N TYR A 1015 -3.93 56.93 9.11
CA TYR A 1015 -4.97 56.21 8.36
C TYR A 1015 -4.95 56.72 6.92
N ASP A 1016 -4.92 55.82 5.94
CA ASP A 1016 -4.66 56.12 4.52
C ASP A 1016 -3.38 56.98 4.31
N GLY A 1017 -2.31 56.67 5.05
CA GLY A 1017 -1.04 57.40 5.02
C GLY A 1017 -1.08 58.83 5.60
N ALA A 1018 -2.19 59.26 6.20
CA ALA A 1018 -2.43 60.63 6.65
C ALA A 1018 -2.72 60.74 8.16
N ASP A 1019 -2.60 61.96 8.71
CA ASP A 1019 -3.10 62.23 10.07
C ASP A 1019 -4.61 62.02 10.11
N TYR A 1020 -5.07 61.05 10.91
CA TYR A 1020 -6.49 60.69 10.96
C TYR A 1020 -7.35 61.86 11.43
N GLN A 1021 -8.49 62.08 10.76
CA GLN A 1021 -9.49 63.09 11.10
C GLN A 1021 -10.88 62.45 10.93
N PRO A 1022 -11.55 62.01 12.02
CA PRO A 1022 -12.79 61.25 11.93
C PRO A 1022 -13.92 62.07 11.30
N VAL A 1023 -14.75 61.41 10.49
CA VAL A 1023 -15.91 62.01 9.81
C VAL A 1023 -17.19 61.49 10.45
N ASN A 1024 -18.15 62.40 10.69
CA ASN A 1024 -19.40 62.15 11.43
C ASN A 1024 -19.23 61.64 12.88
N ASP A 1025 -18.03 61.82 13.46
CA ASP A 1025 -17.68 61.56 14.87
C ASP A 1025 -18.83 61.88 15.84
N ASP A 1026 -19.37 60.84 16.49
CA ASP A 1026 -20.53 60.94 17.38
C ASP A 1026 -20.18 61.55 18.76
N GLY A 1027 -18.88 61.61 19.09
CA GLY A 1027 -18.35 62.07 20.38
C GLY A 1027 -18.31 61.00 21.48
N GLY A 1028 -18.56 59.73 21.16
CA GLY A 1028 -18.57 58.59 22.10
C GLY A 1028 -17.22 58.33 22.76
N GLY A 1029 -16.13 58.54 22.01
CA GLY A 1029 -14.76 58.52 22.54
C GLY A 1029 -14.20 57.12 22.80
N SER A 1030 -14.75 56.10 22.14
CA SER A 1030 -14.28 54.71 22.23
C SER A 1030 -13.08 54.45 21.32
N GLN A 1031 -12.92 55.17 20.19
CA GLN A 1031 -11.78 54.98 19.29
C GLN A 1031 -10.47 55.29 19.99
N ARG A 1032 -9.63 54.28 20.17
CA ARG A 1032 -8.30 54.42 20.77
C ARG A 1032 -7.35 53.39 20.22
N ILE A 1033 -6.09 53.79 20.11
CA ILE A 1033 -4.98 52.90 19.82
C ILE A 1033 -4.29 52.63 21.15
N GLU A 1034 -4.24 51.37 21.58
CA GLU A 1034 -3.43 50.94 22.72
C GLU A 1034 -2.03 50.56 22.18
N VAL A 1035 -1.08 51.47 22.33
CA VAL A 1035 0.34 51.27 21.96
C VAL A 1035 1.18 51.36 23.21
N SER A 1036 2.10 50.40 23.35
CA SER A 1036 3.19 50.41 24.33
C SER A 1036 4.45 50.05 23.57
N SER A 1037 5.44 50.94 23.56
CA SER A 1037 6.59 50.85 22.67
C SER A 1037 7.91 51.20 23.36
N TRP A 1038 8.97 50.48 22.99
CA TRP A 1038 10.31 50.55 23.55
C TRP A 1038 11.35 50.61 22.44
N VAL A 1039 12.54 51.16 22.72
CA VAL A 1039 13.76 50.67 22.09
C VAL A 1039 14.44 49.68 23.05
N VAL A 1040 14.74 48.49 22.57
CA VAL A 1040 15.57 47.50 23.27
C VAL A 1040 16.99 47.57 22.70
N TYR A 1041 17.98 47.55 23.59
CA TYR A 1041 19.40 47.58 23.26
C TYR A 1041 20.04 46.24 23.60
N TYR A 1042 20.82 45.70 22.68
CA TYR A 1042 21.45 44.38 22.77
C TYR A 1042 22.96 44.51 22.89
N GLU A 1043 23.59 43.66 23.69
CA GLU A 1043 25.04 43.53 23.81
C GLU A 1043 25.50 42.17 23.25
N ASN A 1044 26.65 42.15 22.55
CA ASN A 1044 27.25 40.91 22.08
C ASN A 1044 28.09 40.25 23.18
N ILE A 1045 27.79 39.00 23.51
CA ILE A 1045 28.46 38.22 24.57
C ILE A 1045 29.43 37.16 24.03
N SER A 1046 29.37 36.82 22.74
CA SER A 1046 30.22 35.78 22.13
C SER A 1046 31.72 36.12 22.11
N GLY A 1047 32.11 37.36 22.44
CA GLY A 1047 33.49 37.75 22.77
C GLY A 1047 33.99 37.41 24.20
N GLY A 1048 33.15 36.85 25.09
CA GLY A 1048 33.42 36.76 26.53
C GLY A 1048 33.80 35.38 27.11
N ALA A 1049 33.44 34.28 26.46
CA ALA A 1049 33.46 32.95 27.07
C ALA A 1049 34.82 32.23 27.01
N THR A 1050 35.73 32.53 27.94
CA THR A 1050 36.89 31.64 28.19
C THR A 1050 36.46 30.45 29.03
N ILE A 1051 36.16 29.31 28.41
CA ILE A 1051 35.75 28.08 29.11
C ILE A 1051 36.89 27.55 29.98
N THR A 1052 36.87 27.89 31.28
CA THR A 1052 37.67 27.21 32.29
C THR A 1052 36.92 25.98 32.78
N SER A 1053 37.12 24.85 32.10
CA SER A 1053 36.55 23.56 32.50
C SER A 1053 36.96 23.20 33.94
N GLN A 1054 36.01 23.24 34.88
CA GLN A 1054 36.22 22.70 36.22
C GLN A 1054 36.17 21.17 36.15
N SER A 1055 37.34 20.53 36.24
CA SER A 1055 37.45 19.08 36.36
C SER A 1055 36.81 18.61 37.68
N ILE A 1056 35.68 17.91 37.59
CA ILE A 1056 35.08 17.20 38.72
C ILE A 1056 35.92 15.94 38.98
N ASP A 1057 36.67 15.94 40.08
CA ASP A 1057 37.52 14.82 40.50
C ASP A 1057 36.70 13.71 41.17
N LEU A 1058 36.13 12.82 40.35
CA LEU A 1058 35.51 11.56 40.77
C LEU A 1058 36.47 10.39 40.54
N GLY A 1059 37.46 10.28 41.42
CA GLY A 1059 38.46 9.22 41.34
C GLY A 1059 37.91 7.81 41.64
N CYS A 1060 38.03 6.92 40.66
CA CYS A 1060 38.06 5.46 40.85
C CYS A 1060 39.20 4.86 40.01
N GLU A 1061 40.07 4.08 40.65
CA GLU A 1061 41.03 3.24 39.93
C GLU A 1061 40.37 1.93 39.51
N ASP A 1062 40.35 1.58 38.22
CA ASP A 1062 41.32 0.58 37.73
C ASP A 1062 41.50 0.64 36.19
N LYS A 1063 42.34 -0.25 35.63
CA LYS A 1063 43.05 -0.02 34.34
C LYS A 1063 42.77 -1.06 33.25
N HIS A 1064 43.03 -0.64 32.00
CA HIS A 1064 43.31 -1.45 30.78
C HIS A 1064 42.07 -2.07 30.07
N ARG A 1065 41.84 -1.93 28.75
CA ARG A 1065 42.45 -1.20 27.60
C ARG A 1065 41.27 -0.69 26.71
N PHE A 1066 41.33 0.38 25.91
CA PHE A 1066 42.23 0.69 24.78
C PHE A 1066 42.53 2.21 24.69
N ASN A 1067 43.50 2.60 23.84
CA ASN A 1067 43.96 3.98 23.64
C ASN A 1067 45.02 4.04 22.48
N PRO A 1068 45.13 5.09 21.64
CA PRO A 1068 44.23 6.23 21.40
C PRO A 1068 43.83 6.44 19.91
N LEU A 1069 42.64 7.01 19.70
CA LEU A 1069 42.44 8.10 18.73
C LEU A 1069 42.44 9.44 19.52
N PHE A 1070 42.36 10.58 18.82
CA PHE A 1070 42.61 11.96 19.30
C PHE A 1070 44.08 12.40 19.46
N ASN A 1071 44.64 12.92 18.36
CA ASN A 1071 45.41 14.17 18.30
C ASN A 1071 45.60 14.56 16.82
N ASP A 1072 44.92 15.63 16.37
CA ASP A 1072 45.47 16.66 15.44
C ASP A 1072 44.45 17.74 14.97
N VAL A 1073 43.29 17.89 15.63
CA VAL A 1073 42.38 19.05 15.42
C VAL A 1073 42.96 20.33 16.05
N LYS A 1074 44.04 20.89 15.45
CA LYS A 1074 44.53 22.24 15.81
C LYS A 1074 45.48 22.95 14.82
N MET A 1075 45.29 22.83 13.49
CA MET A 1075 46.16 23.55 12.53
C MET A 1075 45.52 24.07 11.22
N PHE A 1076 44.26 24.53 11.22
CA PHE A 1076 43.65 25.19 10.04
C PHE A 1076 43.15 26.64 10.26
N GLN A 1077 44.00 27.48 10.88
CA GLN A 1077 43.90 28.94 10.74
C GLN A 1077 45.26 29.60 10.46
N SER A 1078 45.95 29.17 9.40
CA SER A 1078 46.89 30.03 8.62
C SER A 1078 47.54 29.26 7.46
N ASN A 1079 46.99 29.38 6.25
CA ASN A 1079 47.78 29.31 4.99
C ASN A 1079 47.07 29.72 3.69
N PHE A 1080 45.93 30.42 3.74
CA PHE A 1080 45.23 30.89 2.52
C PHE A 1080 45.91 32.12 1.87
N GLN A 1081 47.21 32.01 1.54
CA GLN A 1081 47.95 33.10 0.91
C GLN A 1081 49.17 32.67 0.06
N SER A 1082 48.97 31.77 -0.90
CA SER A 1082 49.72 31.78 -2.18
C SER A 1082 48.99 30.95 -3.26
N HIS A 1083 49.22 31.24 -4.54
CA HIS A 1083 48.72 30.49 -5.72
C HIS A 1083 47.21 30.62 -6.03
N LEU A 1084 46.76 31.85 -6.26
CA LEU A 1084 45.82 32.16 -7.35
C LEU A 1084 46.54 33.12 -8.30
N ASP A 1085 46.46 32.90 -9.62
CA ASP A 1085 47.12 33.76 -10.60
C ASP A 1085 46.19 34.90 -11.06
N SER A 1086 46.78 35.94 -11.66
CA SER A 1086 46.12 37.23 -11.91
C SER A 1086 45.08 37.20 -13.04
N SER A 1087 44.85 36.04 -13.66
CA SER A 1087 43.79 35.82 -14.65
C SER A 1087 42.41 35.61 -14.03
N ASP A 1088 42.35 34.90 -12.90
CA ASP A 1088 41.12 34.18 -12.53
C ASP A 1088 40.17 35.07 -11.72
N ILE A 1089 40.75 35.89 -10.84
CA ILE A 1089 40.08 37.00 -10.13
C ILE A 1089 39.37 37.94 -11.13
N LEU A 1090 39.99 38.17 -12.30
CA LEU A 1090 39.48 39.04 -13.37
C LEU A 1090 38.32 38.42 -14.17
N MET A 1091 38.05 37.12 -13.97
CA MET A 1091 36.91 36.42 -14.54
C MET A 1091 35.71 36.44 -13.57
N ILE A 1092 35.97 36.30 -12.26
CA ILE A 1092 34.97 36.35 -11.19
C ILE A 1092 34.37 37.77 -11.06
N GLU A 1093 35.18 38.83 -11.00
CA GLU A 1093 34.71 40.24 -10.98
C GLU A 1093 33.83 40.62 -12.20
N ARG A 1094 33.80 39.77 -13.24
CA ARG A 1094 33.10 40.01 -14.49
C ARG A 1094 31.75 39.31 -14.60
N ARG A 1095 31.46 38.31 -13.77
CA ARG A 1095 30.11 37.71 -13.62
C ARG A 1095 29.26 38.50 -12.61
N VAL A 1096 29.83 38.95 -11.50
CA VAL A 1096 29.16 39.74 -10.43
C VAL A 1096 28.90 41.22 -10.82
N ARG A 1097 28.58 41.46 -12.10
CA ARG A 1097 28.08 42.73 -12.66
C ARG A 1097 27.07 42.54 -13.80
N LEU A 1098 26.60 41.30 -14.00
CA LEU A 1098 25.52 40.95 -14.94
C LEU A 1098 24.41 40.13 -14.27
N LEU A 1099 24.57 39.89 -12.96
CA LEU A 1099 23.50 39.91 -11.96
C LEU A 1099 23.57 41.28 -11.27
#